data_AF-C4JEC2-F1
#
_entry.id   AF-C4JEC2-F1
#
_cell.length_a   1.000
_cell.length_b   1.000
_cell.length_c   1.000
_cell.angle_alpha   90.00
_cell.angle_beta   90.00
_cell.angle_gamma   90.00
#
_symmetry.space_group_name_H-M   'P 1'
#
loop_
_entity.id
_entity.type
_entity.pdbx_description
1 polymer ?
#
loop_
_entity_poly.entity_id
_entity_poly.type
_entity_poly.pdbx_seq_one_letter_code
_entity_poly.pdbx_strand_id
1 'polypeptide(L)'
;MSPSHDEYSPIEVEEDEGSDQDSMFSSTMALTSNITKYPIEYGRRYHAYKHGIYSRPNDETELDRLDLMHAMISLMHDGKLHLAPIGKSPRLCLDIGAGSGIWCIDFADQYPSTEVIGVDLSPTLPSMVPPNLRFEIWDVEDEWGFPHKFDYIHSRYMAGSIEDWPGFMKNCFNGVRPGGWVEFQDFNVDYYSQDDSSQRDTALRRWLILGQEAEELTGRTLRPGRSLEAWAREAGFVNISVVKTPVPIGTWPKDPKLKQIGLFNWTQLYENLQGFSNRIFLNYLGWSKPELELLLVDVRKDLKDRSLHLLYDFNHMRVWCPPRFERAPLENLKGAEAAKPDQTMADRSAAESLIPRFRVEKLLNQDQNDRRISILGSIDEQPGILVVERAAFVADLDSLKAFHGALSNVVNLGANDIYRWYMASSGQNHVNPPDLKLNLIWPCTEQHILKYSAQNVRMVTETPDVYQKHVRPYMQEKRGNGRLNWVYNIIEGRKEQEDVLYRESDPEEGFLLLPDLNWDRKTIGTLRLLALVERRDIWSLRDLKKSHVAWLTHMRRKLLDAVAKVYPELEADQLKLYVHYHPTYYHFHIHVVNVMLEAGTTQSTGKAFGLENLISQLETMAGGPDASMADVSLSFFLGESSELWAKIFGPLKQGITPNSGDPHPRSFKMAENPDCPSNAKAFVPLENNPEVMSHLVHQLGLPRSLGFTDVYSIDEPDLLAFVPRPSHALLLVFPVSPAYESARMAEDSSKPDYTGSGPTEPITWFKQTIRNACGLIGLLHAVSNGEPRKHVTPGSDLETLLRQAEPLDPIRRADLLYESSALESAHADAAKRGDTTAPDAEANVDLHFVCFVKGDDGRLWELDGRRKGPLDRGVLEEGEDMLSEKALDAGVRRFLKAEAAGGAGDLRFSLVSLGPLFD
;
A
#
# COMPACT_ATOMS: atom_id res chain seq x y z
N MET A 1 -7.96 -3.44 77.12
CA MET A 1 -7.08 -3.88 76.02
C MET A 1 -6.80 -2.66 75.15
N SER A 2 -5.62 -2.07 75.31
CA SER A 2 -4.89 -1.32 74.25
C SER A 2 -4.27 -2.36 73.28
N PRO A 3 -3.70 -2.04 72.08
CA PRO A 3 -3.13 -0.74 71.63
C PRO A 3 -3.45 -0.34 70.15
N SER A 4 -3.61 0.96 69.84
CA SER A 4 -2.72 1.93 69.14
C SER A 4 -2.43 1.71 67.65
N HIS A 5 -2.73 2.71 66.80
CA HIS A 5 -1.79 3.27 65.79
C HIS A 5 -2.26 4.61 65.20
N ASP A 6 -1.49 5.64 65.52
CA ASP A 6 -0.89 6.75 64.74
C ASP A 6 -1.59 7.48 63.59
N GLU A 7 -1.47 8.80 63.68
CA GLU A 7 -1.76 9.89 62.75
C GLU A 7 -0.93 9.86 61.46
N TYR A 8 -1.50 10.34 60.34
CA TYR A 8 -0.87 11.34 59.46
C TYR A 8 -1.96 12.14 58.70
N SER A 9 -1.77 13.46 58.62
CA SER A 9 -2.66 14.47 58.02
C SER A 9 -2.72 14.38 56.48
N PRO A 10 -3.85 14.73 55.84
CA PRO A 10 -3.92 14.89 54.39
C PRO A 10 -3.34 16.24 53.93
N ILE A 11 -2.72 16.25 52.76
CA ILE A 11 -2.29 17.45 52.02
C ILE A 11 -3.32 17.69 50.91
N GLU A 12 -3.89 18.90 50.90
CA GLU A 12 -4.84 19.40 49.91
C GLU A 12 -4.20 19.54 48.52
N VAL A 13 -5.01 19.34 47.47
CA VAL A 13 -4.72 19.78 46.10
C VAL A 13 -5.92 20.60 45.63
N GLU A 14 -5.67 21.84 45.23
CA GLU A 14 -6.64 22.79 44.68
C GLU A 14 -7.31 22.23 43.41
N GLU A 15 -8.62 22.50 43.33
CA GLU A 15 -9.43 22.40 42.12
C GLU A 15 -9.00 23.49 41.12
N ASP A 16 -8.77 23.10 39.87
CA ASP A 16 -8.82 24.03 38.74
C ASP A 16 -9.98 23.57 37.82
N GLU A 17 -11.04 24.37 37.79
CA GLU A 17 -12.19 24.21 36.92
C GLU A 17 -11.79 24.56 35.47
N GLY A 18 -11.55 23.53 34.65
CA GLY A 18 -11.32 23.64 33.21
C GLY A 18 -12.47 23.01 32.42
N SER A 19 -13.19 23.85 31.68
CA SER A 19 -14.38 23.58 30.86
C SER A 19 -14.43 22.27 30.05
N ASP A 20 -15.59 21.61 30.12
CA ASP A 20 -16.05 20.50 29.27
C ASP A 20 -16.01 20.81 27.75
N GLN A 21 -14.91 20.46 27.07
CA GLN A 21 -14.89 20.29 25.60
C GLN A 21 -14.21 18.99 25.12
N ASP A 22 -13.66 18.17 26.03
CA ASP A 22 -12.92 16.94 25.67
C ASP A 22 -13.76 15.64 25.64
N SER A 23 -15.07 15.70 25.89
CA SER A 23 -15.89 14.48 25.98
C SER A 23 -16.28 13.86 24.63
N MET A 24 -16.07 14.55 23.50
CA MET A 24 -16.47 14.05 22.17
C MET A 24 -15.35 13.38 21.36
N PHE A 25 -14.07 13.57 21.74
CA PHE A 25 -12.92 12.92 21.07
C PHE A 25 -12.50 11.59 21.71
N SER A 26 -12.91 11.35 22.96
CA SER A 26 -12.61 10.11 23.69
C SER A 26 -13.46 8.92 23.23
N SER A 27 -14.66 9.17 22.68
CA SER A 27 -15.61 8.11 22.30
C SER A 27 -15.17 7.30 21.07
N THR A 28 -14.51 7.92 20.08
CA THR A 28 -14.08 7.23 18.85
C THR A 28 -12.90 6.27 19.08
N MET A 29 -11.94 6.65 19.94
CA MET A 29 -10.81 5.77 20.29
C MET A 29 -11.21 4.62 21.25
N ALA A 30 -12.18 4.85 22.12
CA ALA A 30 -12.72 3.79 22.99
C ALA A 30 -13.46 2.70 22.18
N LEU A 31 -14.17 3.08 21.11
CA LEU A 31 -14.87 2.19 20.19
C LEU A 31 -13.90 1.24 19.44
N THR A 32 -12.76 1.73 18.93
CA THR A 32 -11.77 0.90 18.22
C THR A 32 -11.14 -0.20 19.09
N SER A 33 -11.06 -0.02 20.42
CA SER A 33 -10.43 -0.99 21.32
C SER A 33 -11.28 -2.24 21.63
N ASN A 34 -12.60 -2.17 21.38
CA ASN A 34 -13.53 -3.28 21.66
C ASN A 34 -13.96 -4.03 20.38
N ILE A 35 -13.80 -3.43 19.19
CA ILE A 35 -14.21 -4.01 17.89
C ILE A 35 -13.28 -5.15 17.42
N THR A 36 -12.06 -5.26 17.97
CA THR A 36 -11.10 -6.34 17.67
C THR A 36 -11.07 -7.45 18.72
N LYS A 37 -11.88 -7.35 19.78
CA LYS A 37 -12.00 -8.39 20.82
C LYS A 37 -12.98 -9.47 20.37
N TYR A 38 -12.56 -10.24 19.38
CA TYR A 38 -13.40 -11.29 18.80
C TYR A 38 -13.76 -12.38 19.82
N PRO A 39 -15.06 -12.65 20.06
CA PRO A 39 -15.46 -13.79 20.87
C PRO A 39 -15.16 -15.10 20.17
N ILE A 40 -14.68 -16.07 20.97
CA ILE A 40 -14.53 -17.46 20.55
C ILE A 40 -15.67 -18.25 21.15
N GLU A 41 -16.53 -18.79 20.27
CA GLU A 41 -17.67 -19.62 20.65
C GLU A 41 -17.59 -20.94 19.91
N TYR A 42 -17.85 -22.04 20.60
CA TYR A 42 -17.86 -23.39 20.02
C TYR A 42 -16.57 -23.81 19.28
N GLY A 43 -15.46 -23.11 19.49
CA GLY A 43 -14.16 -23.34 18.83
C GLY A 43 -13.94 -22.54 17.55
N ARG A 44 -14.81 -21.55 17.25
CA ARG A 44 -14.72 -20.66 16.08
C ARG A 44 -14.71 -19.20 16.53
N ARG A 45 -14.09 -18.33 15.73
CA ARG A 45 -14.03 -16.87 15.98
C ARG A 45 -15.24 -16.19 15.34
N TYR A 46 -15.84 -15.24 16.04
CA TYR A 46 -16.99 -14.48 15.54
C TYR A 46 -16.79 -12.96 15.68
N HIS A 47 -17.65 -12.22 14.97
CA HIS A 47 -17.74 -10.76 14.91
C HIS A 47 -17.91 -10.13 16.30
N ALA A 48 -17.09 -9.13 16.65
CA ALA A 48 -17.20 -8.41 17.92
C ALA A 48 -18.14 -7.19 17.85
N TYR A 49 -18.15 -6.49 16.72
CA TYR A 49 -19.11 -5.40 16.45
C TYR A 49 -20.52 -5.99 16.28
N LYS A 50 -21.51 -5.43 16.97
CA LYS A 50 -22.89 -5.95 17.06
C LYS A 50 -22.93 -7.48 17.32
N HIS A 51 -22.14 -7.93 18.30
CA HIS A 51 -22.01 -9.34 18.64
C HIS A 51 -23.35 -10.07 18.79
N GLY A 52 -23.47 -11.24 18.14
CA GLY A 52 -24.63 -12.13 18.23
C GLY A 52 -25.69 -11.91 17.16
N ILE A 53 -25.58 -10.87 16.32
CA ILE A 53 -26.54 -10.60 15.23
C ILE A 53 -26.26 -11.49 14.01
N TYR A 54 -24.99 -11.64 13.61
CA TYR A 54 -24.61 -12.47 12.47
C TYR A 54 -24.15 -13.89 12.90
N SER A 55 -24.66 -14.90 12.19
CA SER A 55 -24.55 -16.30 12.61
C SER A 55 -23.29 -17.02 12.09
N ARG A 56 -22.57 -16.46 11.12
CA ARG A 56 -21.35 -17.05 10.55
C ARG A 56 -20.09 -16.63 11.32
N PRO A 57 -19.07 -17.50 11.39
CA PRO A 57 -17.76 -17.15 11.93
C PRO A 57 -17.02 -16.10 11.07
N ASN A 58 -15.89 -15.60 11.55
CA ASN A 58 -14.96 -14.71 10.83
C ASN A 58 -13.48 -15.12 11.06
N ASP A 59 -13.25 -16.42 11.28
CA ASP A 59 -11.91 -17.01 11.33
C ASP A 59 -11.38 -17.31 9.92
N GLU A 60 -10.09 -17.64 9.86
CA GLU A 60 -9.34 -17.93 8.63
C GLU A 60 -10.03 -19.01 7.79
N THR A 61 -10.57 -20.05 8.43
CA THR A 61 -11.34 -21.10 7.75
C THR A 61 -12.58 -20.58 7.03
N GLU A 62 -13.26 -19.56 7.56
CA GLU A 62 -14.39 -18.93 6.87
C GLU A 62 -13.93 -18.01 5.73
N LEU A 63 -12.81 -17.32 5.89
CA LEU A 63 -12.24 -16.49 4.82
C LEU A 63 -11.80 -17.35 3.63
N ASP A 64 -11.13 -18.48 3.87
CA ASP A 64 -10.74 -19.45 2.84
C ASP A 64 -11.97 -19.99 2.08
N ARG A 65 -13.08 -20.21 2.81
CA ARG A 65 -14.36 -20.63 2.21
C ARG A 65 -14.93 -19.54 1.28
N LEU A 66 -14.84 -18.27 1.68
CA LEU A 66 -15.31 -17.13 0.87
C LEU A 66 -14.46 -16.97 -0.40
N ASP A 67 -13.16 -17.24 -0.34
CA ASP A 67 -12.26 -17.21 -1.51
C ASP A 67 -12.57 -18.36 -2.48
N LEU A 68 -12.79 -19.58 -1.97
CA LEU A 68 -13.25 -20.71 -2.78
C LEU A 68 -14.60 -20.40 -3.46
N MET A 69 -15.50 -19.73 -2.74
CA MET A 69 -16.77 -19.26 -3.26
C MET A 69 -16.62 -18.17 -4.34
N HIS A 70 -15.64 -17.27 -4.20
CA HIS A 70 -15.31 -16.30 -5.25
C HIS A 70 -14.86 -17.04 -6.51
N ALA A 71 -13.91 -17.98 -6.40
CA ALA A 71 -13.40 -18.77 -7.53
C ALA A 71 -14.51 -19.54 -8.25
N MET A 72 -15.46 -20.13 -7.51
CA MET A 72 -16.63 -20.82 -8.07
C MET A 72 -17.52 -19.90 -8.91
N ILE A 73 -17.80 -18.69 -8.42
CA ILE A 73 -18.63 -17.72 -9.16
C ILE A 73 -17.88 -17.17 -10.37
N SER A 74 -16.59 -16.88 -10.24
CA SER A 74 -15.75 -16.45 -11.36
C SER A 74 -15.74 -17.51 -12.47
N LEU A 75 -15.64 -18.80 -12.12
CA LEU A 75 -15.80 -19.90 -13.08
C LEU A 75 -17.20 -19.91 -13.70
N MET A 76 -18.26 -19.80 -12.89
CA MET A 76 -19.65 -19.76 -13.37
C MET A 76 -19.88 -18.65 -14.41
N HIS A 77 -19.30 -17.47 -14.19
CA HIS A 77 -19.43 -16.28 -15.05
C HIS A 77 -18.33 -16.10 -16.11
N ASP A 78 -17.53 -17.14 -16.37
CA ASP A 78 -16.44 -17.09 -17.36
C ASP A 78 -15.44 -15.95 -17.10
N GLY A 79 -15.05 -15.78 -15.83
CA GLY A 79 -14.09 -14.78 -15.36
C GLY A 79 -14.64 -13.37 -15.20
N LYS A 80 -15.94 -13.14 -15.40
CA LYS A 80 -16.55 -11.80 -15.25
C LYS A 80 -16.96 -11.50 -13.81
N LEU A 81 -16.53 -10.35 -13.30
CA LEU A 81 -16.86 -9.88 -11.94
C LEU A 81 -18.29 -9.31 -11.82
N HIS A 82 -18.88 -8.84 -12.91
CA HIS A 82 -20.23 -8.28 -12.97
C HIS A 82 -20.90 -8.57 -14.31
N LEU A 83 -22.23 -8.58 -14.36
CA LEU A 83 -23.00 -8.71 -15.61
C LEU A 83 -23.75 -7.42 -15.98
N ALA A 84 -23.74 -6.41 -15.14
CA ALA A 84 -24.39 -5.13 -15.35
C ALA A 84 -23.59 -4.30 -16.36
N PRO A 85 -24.27 -3.57 -17.26
CA PRO A 85 -23.62 -2.75 -18.27
C PRO A 85 -23.18 -1.41 -17.67
N ILE A 86 -22.16 -1.44 -16.81
CA ILE A 86 -21.66 -0.26 -16.06
C ILE A 86 -20.71 0.64 -16.86
N GLY A 87 -20.40 0.29 -18.10
CA GLY A 87 -19.46 1.01 -18.96
C GLY A 87 -18.00 0.71 -18.61
N LYS A 88 -17.06 1.49 -19.18
CA LYS A 88 -15.61 1.28 -19.01
C LYS A 88 -14.99 2.08 -17.86
N SER A 89 -15.74 3.01 -17.28
CA SER A 89 -15.21 3.97 -16.31
C SER A 89 -16.28 4.39 -15.29
N PRO A 90 -16.84 3.45 -14.49
CA PRO A 90 -17.63 3.84 -13.33
C PRO A 90 -16.74 4.66 -12.38
N ARG A 91 -17.27 5.72 -11.75
CA ARG A 91 -16.43 6.57 -10.88
C ARG A 91 -16.34 6.02 -9.45
N LEU A 92 -17.47 5.57 -8.90
CA LEU A 92 -17.58 5.09 -7.53
C LEU A 92 -18.36 3.76 -7.46
N CYS A 93 -17.78 2.75 -6.84
CA CYS A 93 -18.36 1.42 -6.61
C CYS A 93 -18.50 1.15 -5.11
N LEU A 94 -19.63 0.59 -4.68
CA LEU A 94 -19.82 0.04 -3.34
C LEU A 94 -19.93 -1.47 -3.44
N ASP A 95 -19.14 -2.22 -2.67
CA ASP A 95 -19.32 -3.66 -2.48
C ASP A 95 -19.84 -3.93 -1.08
N ILE A 96 -20.96 -4.65 -0.99
CA ILE A 96 -21.69 -4.93 0.24
C ILE A 96 -21.42 -6.37 0.68
N GLY A 97 -20.94 -6.52 1.91
CA GLY A 97 -20.55 -7.82 2.45
C GLY A 97 -19.21 -8.26 1.88
N ALA A 98 -18.20 -7.39 2.00
CA ALA A 98 -16.91 -7.57 1.35
C ALA A 98 -16.19 -8.86 1.76
N GLY A 99 -16.47 -9.42 2.94
CA GLY A 99 -15.96 -10.73 3.35
C GLY A 99 -14.43 -10.78 3.44
N SER A 100 -13.79 -11.57 2.57
CA SER A 100 -12.32 -11.61 2.43
C SER A 100 -11.75 -10.42 1.66
N GLY A 101 -12.58 -9.63 0.97
CA GLY A 101 -12.18 -8.48 0.17
C GLY A 101 -11.71 -8.84 -1.24
N ILE A 102 -11.60 -10.13 -1.60
CA ILE A 102 -11.03 -10.57 -2.88
C ILE A 102 -11.76 -9.99 -4.10
N TRP A 103 -13.10 -9.94 -4.08
CA TRP A 103 -13.87 -9.34 -5.17
C TRP A 103 -13.61 -7.84 -5.31
N CYS A 104 -13.51 -7.12 -4.19
CA CYS A 104 -13.18 -5.70 -4.17
C CYS A 104 -11.82 -5.43 -4.83
N ILE A 105 -10.83 -6.28 -4.52
CA ILE A 105 -9.47 -6.18 -5.06
C ILE A 105 -9.51 -6.41 -6.58
N ASP A 106 -10.09 -7.52 -7.03
CA ASP A 106 -10.18 -7.83 -8.46
C ASP A 106 -10.93 -6.74 -9.24
N PHE A 107 -12.01 -6.20 -8.66
CA PHE A 107 -12.80 -5.15 -9.29
C PHE A 107 -12.03 -3.82 -9.34
N ALA A 108 -11.31 -3.48 -8.28
CA ALA A 108 -10.45 -2.29 -8.23
C ALA A 108 -9.30 -2.37 -9.23
N ASP A 109 -8.70 -3.55 -9.42
CA ASP A 109 -7.66 -3.81 -10.41
C ASP A 109 -8.22 -3.78 -11.85
N GLN A 110 -9.41 -4.35 -12.06
CA GLN A 110 -10.08 -4.30 -13.37
C GLN A 110 -10.48 -2.86 -13.75
N TYR A 111 -10.80 -2.02 -12.77
CA TYR A 111 -11.18 -0.63 -12.96
C TYR A 111 -10.32 0.34 -12.12
N PRO A 112 -9.05 0.60 -12.50
CA PRO A 112 -8.12 1.42 -11.70
C PRO A 112 -8.55 2.88 -11.52
N SER A 113 -9.49 3.37 -12.33
CA SER A 113 -10.07 4.71 -12.23
C SER A 113 -11.31 4.79 -11.34
N THR A 114 -11.81 3.65 -10.86
CA THR A 114 -13.01 3.55 -10.04
C THR A 114 -12.61 3.50 -8.58
N GLU A 115 -13.12 4.41 -7.78
CA GLU A 115 -13.01 4.32 -6.33
C GLU A 115 -13.96 3.22 -5.83
N VAL A 116 -13.45 2.21 -5.16
CA VAL A 116 -14.19 1.07 -4.62
C VAL A 116 -14.22 1.19 -3.10
N ILE A 117 -15.40 1.08 -2.52
CA ILE A 117 -15.61 1.00 -1.08
C ILE A 117 -16.17 -0.39 -0.79
N GLY A 118 -15.43 -1.24 -0.09
CA GLY A 118 -15.94 -2.49 0.45
C GLY A 118 -16.44 -2.29 1.88
N VAL A 119 -17.64 -2.76 2.20
CA VAL A 119 -18.19 -2.67 3.56
C VAL A 119 -18.47 -4.06 4.14
N ASP A 120 -18.10 -4.23 5.41
CA ASP A 120 -18.35 -5.46 6.18
C ASP A 120 -18.55 -5.15 7.67
N LEU A 121 -19.17 -6.08 8.42
CA LEU A 121 -19.31 -5.98 9.87
C LEU A 121 -18.01 -6.30 10.61
N SER A 122 -17.07 -6.99 9.96
CA SER A 122 -15.81 -7.46 10.53
C SER A 122 -14.59 -6.74 9.95
N PRO A 123 -13.64 -6.26 10.79
CA PRO A 123 -12.33 -5.84 10.32
C PRO A 123 -11.38 -7.04 10.12
N THR A 124 -11.77 -7.96 9.23
CA THR A 124 -10.96 -9.13 8.81
C THR A 124 -10.34 -8.93 7.43
N LEU A 125 -10.41 -7.71 6.91
CA LEU A 125 -10.07 -7.38 5.52
C LEU A 125 -8.56 -7.13 5.34
N PRO A 126 -8.01 -7.38 4.14
CA PRO A 126 -6.58 -7.24 3.85
C PRO A 126 -6.09 -5.81 4.11
N SER A 127 -4.87 -5.69 4.66
CA SER A 127 -4.23 -4.40 4.91
C SER A 127 -3.57 -3.80 3.65
N MET A 128 -3.26 -4.64 2.67
CA MET A 128 -2.68 -4.27 1.38
C MET A 128 -3.75 -4.42 0.32
N VAL A 129 -4.24 -3.29 -0.19
CA VAL A 129 -5.31 -3.21 -1.19
C VAL A 129 -4.91 -2.24 -2.30
N PRO A 130 -5.49 -2.36 -3.51
CA PRO A 130 -5.33 -1.37 -4.57
C PRO A 130 -5.61 0.05 -4.06
N PRO A 131 -4.89 1.08 -4.55
CA PRO A 131 -4.98 2.45 -4.02
C PRO A 131 -6.35 3.10 -4.22
N ASN A 132 -7.15 2.57 -5.15
CA ASN A 132 -8.52 2.96 -5.40
C ASN A 132 -9.55 2.14 -4.59
N LEU A 133 -9.13 1.22 -3.72
CA LEU A 133 -9.98 0.46 -2.81
C LEU A 133 -9.78 0.89 -1.36
N ARG A 134 -10.88 1.07 -0.63
CA ARG A 134 -10.85 1.12 0.84
C ARG A 134 -11.92 0.24 1.44
N PHE A 135 -11.70 -0.16 2.69
CA PHE A 135 -12.67 -0.90 3.47
C PHE A 135 -13.21 -0.06 4.63
N GLU A 136 -14.51 -0.17 4.89
CA GLU A 136 -15.17 0.49 6.01
C GLU A 136 -15.96 -0.54 6.82
N ILE A 137 -15.85 -0.47 8.16
CA ILE A 137 -16.67 -1.30 9.04
C ILE A 137 -18.05 -0.67 9.13
N TRP A 138 -19.05 -1.32 8.56
CA TRP A 138 -20.38 -0.74 8.46
C TRP A 138 -21.47 -1.82 8.42
N ASP A 139 -22.56 -1.59 9.15
CA ASP A 139 -23.76 -2.40 9.02
C ASP A 139 -24.67 -1.82 7.93
N VAL A 140 -24.88 -2.57 6.86
CA VAL A 140 -25.65 -2.11 5.70
C VAL A 140 -27.15 -1.96 5.96
N GLU A 141 -27.65 -2.46 7.09
CA GLU A 141 -29.03 -2.23 7.57
C GLU A 141 -29.18 -0.87 8.30
N ASP A 142 -28.07 -0.22 8.72
CA ASP A 142 -28.11 1.13 9.30
C ASP A 142 -28.35 2.21 8.21
N GLU A 143 -28.64 3.45 8.61
CA GLU A 143 -28.87 4.57 7.68
C GLU A 143 -27.62 4.90 6.86
N TRP A 144 -27.70 4.89 5.53
CA TRP A 144 -26.54 5.12 4.65
C TRP A 144 -26.07 6.58 4.68
N GLY A 145 -25.01 6.85 5.45
CA GLY A 145 -24.40 8.18 5.64
C GLY A 145 -23.38 8.61 4.58
N PHE A 146 -23.30 7.93 3.42
CA PHE A 146 -22.29 8.26 2.40
C PHE A 146 -22.50 9.65 1.79
N PRO A 147 -21.46 10.49 1.68
CA PRO A 147 -21.56 11.84 1.13
C PRO A 147 -21.77 11.88 -0.39
N HIS A 148 -21.61 10.73 -1.06
CA HIS A 148 -21.70 10.58 -2.51
C HIS A 148 -22.62 9.41 -2.89
N LYS A 149 -23.17 9.48 -4.11
CA LYS A 149 -23.94 8.39 -4.69
C LYS A 149 -23.05 7.52 -5.58
N PHE A 150 -23.32 6.22 -5.58
CA PHE A 150 -22.53 5.21 -6.28
C PHE A 150 -22.94 5.08 -7.75
N ASP A 151 -21.97 4.91 -8.64
CA ASP A 151 -22.22 4.56 -10.05
C ASP A 151 -22.65 3.10 -10.17
N TYR A 152 -22.08 2.25 -9.33
CA TYR A 152 -22.32 0.82 -9.25
C TYR A 152 -22.35 0.36 -7.80
N ILE A 153 -23.31 -0.49 -7.45
CA ILE A 153 -23.35 -1.18 -6.16
C ILE A 153 -23.40 -2.67 -6.43
N HIS A 154 -22.50 -3.42 -5.80
CA HIS A 154 -22.43 -4.88 -5.85
C HIS A 154 -22.76 -5.45 -4.47
N SER A 155 -23.48 -6.56 -4.44
CA SER A 155 -23.80 -7.30 -3.22
C SER A 155 -23.87 -8.78 -3.54
N ARG A 156 -23.19 -9.59 -2.72
CA ARG A 156 -23.09 -11.03 -2.94
C ARG A 156 -23.11 -11.80 -1.62
N TYR A 157 -23.76 -12.95 -1.60
CA TYR A 157 -23.83 -13.84 -0.43
C TYR A 157 -24.44 -13.24 0.84
N MET A 158 -25.58 -12.57 0.70
CA MET A 158 -26.28 -11.94 1.82
C MET A 158 -27.43 -12.78 2.38
N ALA A 159 -27.72 -13.96 1.81
CA ALA A 159 -28.65 -14.93 2.36
C ALA A 159 -28.28 -15.32 3.80
N GLY A 160 -29.21 -15.09 4.73
CA GLY A 160 -29.02 -15.30 6.17
C GLY A 160 -28.33 -14.15 6.90
N SER A 161 -27.96 -13.08 6.20
CA SER A 161 -27.27 -11.91 6.78
C SER A 161 -28.22 -10.75 7.06
N ILE A 162 -29.14 -10.46 6.14
CA ILE A 162 -30.06 -9.32 6.18
C ILE A 162 -31.41 -9.70 6.81
N GLU A 163 -31.89 -8.88 7.74
CA GLU A 163 -33.20 -9.02 8.39
C GLU A 163 -34.29 -8.23 7.63
N ASP A 164 -34.05 -6.95 7.32
CA ASP A 164 -34.97 -6.08 6.57
C ASP A 164 -34.52 -5.88 5.11
N TRP A 165 -34.76 -6.90 4.28
CA TRP A 165 -34.48 -6.84 2.84
C TRP A 165 -35.16 -5.67 2.10
N PRO A 166 -36.44 -5.34 2.35
CA PRO A 166 -37.07 -4.14 1.79
C PRO A 166 -36.33 -2.84 2.15
N GLY A 167 -35.96 -2.66 3.42
CA GLY A 167 -35.16 -1.52 3.90
C GLY A 167 -33.80 -1.45 3.21
N PHE A 168 -33.10 -2.59 3.14
CA PHE A 168 -31.81 -2.72 2.44
C PHE A 168 -31.90 -2.36 0.95
N MET A 169 -32.94 -2.83 0.25
CA MET A 169 -33.19 -2.50 -1.16
C MET A 169 -33.45 -1.00 -1.37
N LYS A 170 -34.18 -0.37 -0.44
CA LYS A 170 -34.43 1.07 -0.45
C LYS A 170 -33.14 1.87 -0.19
N ASN A 171 -32.29 1.39 0.71
CA ASN A 171 -30.98 1.99 0.95
C ASN A 171 -30.10 1.91 -0.31
N CYS A 172 -30.05 0.75 -0.98
CA CYS A 172 -29.36 0.60 -2.26
C CYS A 172 -29.92 1.56 -3.33
N PHE A 173 -31.24 1.67 -3.46
CA PHE A 173 -31.89 2.59 -4.40
C PHE A 173 -31.53 4.05 -4.13
N ASN A 174 -31.52 4.44 -2.85
CA ASN A 174 -31.14 5.79 -2.46
C ASN A 174 -29.65 6.03 -2.58
N GLY A 175 -28.80 5.02 -2.41
CA GLY A 175 -27.34 5.11 -2.45
C GLY A 175 -26.77 5.15 -3.87
N VAL A 176 -27.42 4.51 -4.84
CA VAL A 176 -27.01 4.56 -6.24
C VAL A 176 -27.45 5.89 -6.88
N ARG A 177 -26.63 6.42 -7.78
CA ARG A 177 -27.00 7.64 -8.53
C ARG A 177 -28.12 7.34 -9.54
N PRO A 178 -28.92 8.34 -9.93
CA PRO A 178 -29.77 8.21 -11.12
C PRO A 178 -28.92 7.84 -12.35
N GLY A 179 -29.32 6.79 -13.06
CA GLY A 179 -28.58 6.20 -14.18
C GLY A 179 -27.54 5.13 -13.80
N GLY A 180 -27.31 4.87 -12.51
CA GLY A 180 -26.40 3.81 -12.03
C GLY A 180 -27.06 2.43 -11.94
N TRP A 181 -26.22 1.41 -11.72
CA TRP A 181 -26.64 0.00 -11.63
C TRP A 181 -26.41 -0.57 -10.23
N VAL A 182 -27.23 -1.54 -9.86
CA VAL A 182 -27.02 -2.38 -8.68
C VAL A 182 -27.11 -3.85 -9.08
N GLU A 183 -26.18 -4.68 -8.59
CA GLU A 183 -26.19 -6.13 -8.75
C GLU A 183 -26.28 -6.85 -7.41
N PHE A 184 -27.18 -7.84 -7.37
CA PHE A 184 -27.35 -8.78 -6.28
C PHE A 184 -27.08 -10.19 -6.79
N GLN A 185 -26.15 -10.89 -6.16
CA GLN A 185 -25.75 -12.24 -6.51
C GLN A 185 -25.92 -13.16 -5.29
N ASP A 186 -27.00 -13.95 -5.25
CA ASP A 186 -27.34 -14.71 -4.04
C ASP A 186 -27.93 -16.08 -4.30
N PHE A 187 -27.76 -16.98 -3.35
CA PHE A 187 -28.26 -18.36 -3.42
C PHE A 187 -29.56 -18.53 -2.64
N ASN A 188 -30.33 -19.56 -3.02
CA ASN A 188 -31.42 -20.05 -2.19
C ASN A 188 -31.02 -21.38 -1.56
N VAL A 189 -31.12 -21.50 -0.24
CA VAL A 189 -30.95 -22.77 0.49
C VAL A 189 -32.21 -23.64 0.36
N ASP A 190 -32.60 -23.89 -0.88
CA ASP A 190 -33.68 -24.79 -1.30
C ASP A 190 -33.07 -25.83 -2.25
N TYR A 191 -32.55 -26.92 -1.68
CA TYR A 191 -31.92 -27.94 -2.52
C TYR A 191 -33.00 -28.76 -3.23
N TYR A 192 -32.86 -28.89 -4.54
CA TYR A 192 -33.72 -29.70 -5.38
C TYR A 192 -32.88 -30.68 -6.20
N SER A 193 -33.56 -31.57 -6.90
CA SER A 193 -32.95 -32.52 -7.82
C SER A 193 -33.89 -32.69 -9.02
N GLN A 194 -33.36 -33.19 -10.13
CA GLN A 194 -34.14 -33.47 -11.34
C GLN A 194 -34.64 -34.92 -11.38
N ASP A 195 -34.17 -35.78 -10.47
CA ASP A 195 -34.44 -37.22 -10.39
C ASP A 195 -35.09 -37.63 -9.05
N ASP A 196 -35.67 -36.66 -8.34
CA ASP A 196 -36.29 -36.80 -7.03
C ASP A 196 -35.36 -37.27 -5.89
N SER A 197 -34.03 -37.34 -6.11
CA SER A 197 -33.06 -37.70 -5.07
C SER A 197 -33.09 -36.74 -3.86
N SER A 198 -33.48 -35.48 -4.06
CA SER A 198 -33.68 -34.47 -3.00
C SER A 198 -34.89 -34.72 -2.10
N GLN A 199 -35.83 -35.60 -2.50
CA GLN A 199 -36.99 -35.96 -1.69
C GLN A 199 -36.73 -37.15 -0.76
N ARG A 200 -35.56 -37.78 -0.87
CA ARG A 200 -35.16 -38.88 0.02
C ARG A 200 -35.01 -38.38 1.45
N ASP A 201 -35.44 -39.21 2.39
CA ASP A 201 -35.25 -38.95 3.80
C ASP A 201 -33.76 -39.11 4.16
N THR A 202 -33.08 -37.96 4.24
CA THR A 202 -31.63 -37.84 4.43
C THR A 202 -31.36 -36.88 5.59
N ALA A 203 -30.25 -37.06 6.28
CA ALA A 203 -29.79 -36.14 7.32
C ALA A 203 -29.52 -34.75 6.73
N LEU A 204 -29.02 -34.66 5.49
CA LEU A 204 -28.86 -33.40 4.77
C LEU A 204 -30.21 -32.68 4.55
N ARG A 205 -31.25 -33.39 4.10
CA ARG A 205 -32.59 -32.80 3.96
C ARG A 205 -33.14 -32.33 5.30
N ARG A 206 -32.94 -33.10 6.37
CA ARG A 206 -33.32 -32.71 7.74
C ARG A 206 -32.58 -31.44 8.18
N TRP A 207 -31.27 -31.36 7.92
CA TRP A 207 -30.45 -30.20 8.24
C TRP A 207 -30.94 -28.93 7.53
N LEU A 208 -31.33 -29.02 6.25
CA LEU A 208 -31.91 -27.91 5.50
C LEU A 208 -33.25 -27.44 6.09
N ILE A 209 -34.14 -28.36 6.45
CA ILE A 209 -35.45 -28.03 7.07
C ILE A 209 -35.25 -27.31 8.40
N LEU A 210 -34.32 -27.78 9.24
CA LEU A 210 -33.99 -27.12 10.51
C LEU A 210 -33.39 -25.73 10.29
N GLY A 211 -32.59 -25.55 9.23
CA GLY A 211 -32.13 -24.22 8.81
C GLY A 211 -33.28 -23.28 8.46
N GLN A 212 -34.33 -23.77 7.80
CA GLN A 212 -35.53 -22.99 7.48
C GLN A 212 -36.34 -22.62 8.73
N GLU A 213 -36.45 -23.53 9.72
CA GLU A 213 -37.06 -23.20 11.02
C GLU A 213 -36.30 -22.08 11.73
N ALA A 214 -34.97 -22.04 11.61
CA ALA A 214 -34.17 -20.96 12.17
C ALA A 214 -34.34 -19.62 11.43
N GLU A 215 -34.66 -19.61 10.14
CA GLU A 215 -35.02 -18.37 9.42
C GLU A 215 -36.21 -17.68 10.10
N GLU A 216 -37.24 -18.45 10.47
CA GLU A 216 -38.46 -17.93 11.10
C GLU A 216 -38.17 -17.33 12.48
N LEU A 217 -37.21 -17.90 13.21
CA LEU A 217 -36.79 -17.39 14.53
C LEU A 217 -35.91 -16.15 14.46
N THR A 218 -35.10 -16.03 13.41
CA THR A 218 -34.08 -14.97 13.28
C THR A 218 -34.52 -13.80 12.40
N GLY A 219 -35.59 -13.95 11.62
CA GLY A 219 -36.01 -12.99 10.60
C GLY A 219 -35.10 -12.93 9.37
N ARG A 220 -34.01 -13.71 9.34
CA ARG A 220 -32.99 -13.67 8.29
C ARG A 220 -33.17 -14.83 7.32
N THR A 221 -33.74 -14.55 6.15
CA THR A 221 -34.03 -15.59 5.15
C THR A 221 -32.77 -16.13 4.47
N LEU A 222 -32.68 -17.45 4.29
CA LEU A 222 -31.66 -18.12 3.46
C LEU A 222 -32.14 -18.31 2.01
N ARG A 223 -33.28 -17.71 1.64
CA ARG A 223 -33.94 -17.86 0.34
C ARG A 223 -34.36 -16.51 -0.28
N PRO A 224 -33.47 -15.49 -0.29
CA PRO A 224 -33.84 -14.14 -0.73
C PRO A 224 -34.26 -14.10 -2.20
N GLY A 225 -33.72 -14.98 -3.05
CA GLY A 225 -33.92 -14.99 -4.50
C GLY A 225 -35.38 -15.10 -4.96
N ARG A 226 -36.29 -15.59 -4.12
CA ARG A 226 -37.73 -15.64 -4.42
C ARG A 226 -38.40 -14.26 -4.44
N SER A 227 -37.85 -13.32 -3.69
CA SER A 227 -38.46 -12.00 -3.41
C SER A 227 -37.62 -10.83 -3.90
N LEU A 228 -36.36 -11.04 -4.28
CA LEU A 228 -35.43 -10.00 -4.77
C LEU A 228 -36.07 -9.06 -5.82
N GLU A 229 -36.73 -9.63 -6.84
CA GLU A 229 -37.37 -8.84 -7.90
C GLU A 229 -38.52 -7.97 -7.36
N ALA A 230 -39.34 -8.50 -6.45
CA ALA A 230 -40.46 -7.76 -5.86
C ALA A 230 -39.93 -6.58 -5.02
N TRP A 231 -38.96 -6.84 -4.14
CA TRP A 231 -38.35 -5.80 -3.32
C TRP A 231 -37.65 -4.71 -4.14
N ALA A 232 -36.96 -5.10 -5.22
CA ALA A 232 -36.35 -4.13 -6.13
C ALA A 232 -37.38 -3.24 -6.85
N ARG A 233 -38.52 -3.82 -7.27
CA ARG A 233 -39.63 -3.04 -7.87
C ARG A 233 -40.22 -2.06 -6.87
N GLU A 234 -40.47 -2.51 -5.64
CA GLU A 234 -41.02 -1.68 -4.57
C GLU A 234 -40.08 -0.52 -4.17
N ALA A 235 -38.76 -0.76 -4.19
CA ALA A 235 -37.75 0.28 -3.94
C ALA A 235 -37.69 1.36 -5.04
N GLY A 236 -38.20 1.07 -6.25
CA GLY A 236 -38.28 2.00 -7.37
C GLY A 236 -37.31 1.74 -8.52
N PHE A 237 -36.57 0.62 -8.49
CA PHE A 237 -35.71 0.23 -9.60
C PHE A 237 -36.51 -0.17 -10.84
N VAL A 238 -35.91 0.05 -12.02
CA VAL A 238 -36.46 -0.39 -13.31
C VAL A 238 -35.39 -1.19 -14.07
N ASN A 239 -35.73 -1.74 -15.25
CA ASN A 239 -34.86 -2.63 -16.03
C ASN A 239 -34.30 -3.82 -15.21
N ILE A 240 -35.16 -4.44 -14.42
CA ILE A 240 -34.83 -5.57 -13.56
C ILE A 240 -34.64 -6.83 -14.42
N SER A 241 -33.50 -7.48 -14.27
CA SER A 241 -33.14 -8.72 -14.97
C SER A 241 -32.63 -9.72 -13.96
N VAL A 242 -33.33 -10.85 -13.81
CA VAL A 242 -32.92 -11.97 -12.95
C VAL A 242 -32.51 -13.15 -13.82
N VAL A 243 -31.30 -13.66 -13.61
CA VAL A 243 -30.80 -14.90 -14.21
C VAL A 243 -30.65 -15.94 -13.10
N LYS A 244 -31.20 -17.13 -13.32
CA LYS A 244 -31.08 -18.25 -12.39
C LYS A 244 -30.15 -19.30 -12.97
N THR A 245 -29.09 -19.61 -12.25
CA THR A 245 -28.10 -20.61 -12.65
C THR A 245 -28.17 -21.79 -11.68
N PRO A 246 -28.49 -23.01 -12.16
CA PRO A 246 -28.44 -24.21 -11.32
C PRO A 246 -26.99 -24.53 -10.93
N VAL A 247 -26.72 -24.63 -9.63
CA VAL A 247 -25.42 -24.94 -9.06
C VAL A 247 -25.45 -26.34 -8.45
N PRO A 248 -24.69 -27.30 -9.00
CA PRO A 248 -24.63 -28.66 -8.47
C PRO A 248 -23.89 -28.73 -7.14
N ILE A 249 -24.22 -29.74 -6.34
CA ILE A 249 -23.48 -30.12 -5.13
C ILE A 249 -22.85 -31.48 -5.42
N GLY A 250 -21.53 -31.50 -5.57
CA GLY A 250 -20.75 -32.70 -5.89
C GLY A 250 -20.41 -32.84 -7.37
N THR A 251 -19.61 -33.87 -7.66
CA THR A 251 -18.96 -34.09 -8.97
C THR A 251 -19.75 -34.98 -9.93
N TRP A 252 -21.05 -35.17 -9.67
CA TRP A 252 -21.93 -36.00 -10.49
C TRP A 252 -22.27 -35.44 -11.89
N PRO A 253 -22.23 -34.11 -12.17
CA PRO A 253 -22.48 -33.63 -13.52
C PRO A 253 -21.48 -34.19 -14.55
N LYS A 254 -21.95 -34.47 -15.77
CA LYS A 254 -21.08 -34.92 -16.86
C LYS A 254 -20.28 -33.77 -17.48
N ASP A 255 -20.87 -32.58 -17.51
CA ASP A 255 -20.24 -31.38 -18.02
C ASP A 255 -19.01 -31.02 -17.16
N PRO A 256 -17.82 -30.81 -17.75
CA PRO A 256 -16.59 -30.55 -16.99
C PRO A 256 -16.67 -29.29 -16.12
N LYS A 257 -17.26 -28.21 -16.65
CA LYS A 257 -17.39 -26.94 -15.92
C LYS A 257 -18.35 -27.09 -14.74
N LEU A 258 -19.53 -27.67 -14.95
CA LEU A 258 -20.49 -27.95 -13.87
C LEU A 258 -19.94 -28.93 -12.84
N LYS A 259 -19.12 -29.90 -13.26
CA LYS A 259 -18.45 -30.82 -12.33
C LYS A 259 -17.46 -30.08 -11.43
N GLN A 260 -16.67 -29.15 -11.99
CA GLN A 260 -15.74 -28.33 -11.23
C GLN A 260 -16.46 -27.36 -10.28
N ILE A 261 -17.51 -26.68 -10.76
CA ILE A 261 -18.40 -25.87 -9.91
C ILE A 261 -18.98 -26.71 -8.77
N GLY A 262 -19.44 -27.92 -9.08
CA GLY A 262 -20.01 -28.84 -8.11
C GLY A 262 -19.01 -29.35 -7.08
N LEU A 263 -17.73 -29.47 -7.45
CA LEU A 263 -16.65 -29.80 -6.53
C LEU A 263 -16.41 -28.65 -5.54
N PHE A 264 -16.25 -27.41 -6.03
CA PHE A 264 -16.04 -26.25 -5.16
C PHE A 264 -17.21 -26.06 -4.19
N ASN A 265 -18.44 -26.21 -4.69
CA ASN A 265 -19.64 -26.13 -3.85
C ASN A 265 -19.75 -27.28 -2.84
N TRP A 266 -19.26 -28.48 -3.20
CA TRP A 266 -19.21 -29.60 -2.27
C TRP A 266 -18.17 -29.36 -1.17
N THR A 267 -16.96 -28.92 -1.52
CA THR A 267 -15.88 -28.65 -0.58
C THR A 267 -16.27 -27.56 0.42
N GLN A 268 -16.78 -26.42 -0.07
CA GLN A 268 -17.21 -25.33 0.80
C GLN A 268 -18.29 -25.78 1.79
N LEU A 269 -19.21 -26.66 1.36
CA LEU A 269 -20.25 -27.20 2.22
C LEU A 269 -19.70 -28.22 3.22
N TYR A 270 -18.97 -29.22 2.74
CA TYR A 270 -18.50 -30.37 3.51
C TYR A 270 -17.55 -29.98 4.65
N GLU A 271 -16.61 -29.07 4.36
CA GLU A 271 -15.60 -28.61 5.31
C GLU A 271 -16.19 -27.62 6.34
N ASN A 272 -17.18 -26.82 5.95
CA ASN A 272 -17.70 -25.73 6.78
C ASN A 272 -19.07 -25.99 7.44
N LEU A 273 -19.56 -27.24 7.44
CA LEU A 273 -20.82 -27.62 8.10
C LEU A 273 -20.95 -27.09 9.54
N GLN A 274 -19.86 -27.12 10.33
CA GLN A 274 -19.87 -26.59 11.69
C GLN A 274 -20.03 -25.07 11.73
N GLY A 275 -19.31 -24.34 10.86
CA GLY A 275 -19.44 -22.88 10.74
C GLY A 275 -20.86 -22.48 10.35
N PHE A 276 -21.53 -23.30 9.53
CA PHE A 276 -22.92 -23.04 9.15
C PHE A 276 -23.94 -23.35 10.25
N SER A 277 -23.61 -24.23 11.18
CA SER A 277 -24.62 -24.83 12.08
C SER A 277 -24.50 -24.39 13.52
N ASN A 278 -23.30 -24.08 14.02
CA ASN A 278 -23.07 -23.89 15.46
C ASN A 278 -24.01 -22.85 16.09
N ARG A 279 -24.01 -21.60 15.61
CA ARG A 279 -24.91 -20.57 16.19
C ARG A 279 -26.38 -20.86 15.91
N ILE A 280 -26.71 -21.29 14.69
CA ILE A 280 -28.08 -21.60 14.29
C ILE A 280 -28.71 -22.65 15.22
N PHE A 281 -28.03 -23.78 15.40
CA PHE A 281 -28.57 -24.91 16.15
C PHE A 281 -28.45 -24.73 17.66
N LEU A 282 -27.33 -24.20 18.15
CA LEU A 282 -27.08 -24.12 19.58
C LEU A 282 -27.76 -22.89 20.24
N ASN A 283 -27.82 -21.75 19.54
CA ASN A 283 -28.38 -20.51 20.12
C ASN A 283 -29.86 -20.36 19.81
N TYR A 284 -30.30 -20.67 18.58
CA TYR A 284 -31.67 -20.40 18.14
C TYR A 284 -32.57 -21.62 18.23
N LEU A 285 -32.10 -22.79 17.79
CA LEU A 285 -32.90 -24.03 17.85
C LEU A 285 -32.80 -24.77 19.19
N GLY A 286 -31.88 -24.37 20.07
CA GLY A 286 -31.74 -24.92 21.43
C GLY A 286 -31.19 -26.35 21.50
N TRP A 287 -30.49 -26.81 20.47
CA TRP A 287 -29.87 -28.14 20.44
C TRP A 287 -28.64 -28.20 21.34
N SER A 288 -28.29 -29.41 21.81
CA SER A 288 -26.99 -29.63 22.44
C SER A 288 -25.89 -29.87 21.39
N LYS A 289 -24.64 -29.51 21.74
CA LYS A 289 -23.48 -29.73 20.85
C LYS A 289 -23.33 -31.20 20.41
N PRO A 290 -23.47 -32.21 21.28
CA PRO A 290 -23.39 -33.61 20.86
C PRO A 290 -24.48 -34.01 19.84
N GLU A 291 -25.72 -33.53 20.02
CA GLU A 291 -26.81 -33.81 19.07
C GLU A 291 -26.54 -33.20 17.70
N LEU A 292 -26.00 -31.97 17.66
CA LEU A 292 -25.59 -31.34 16.42
C LEU A 292 -24.46 -32.12 15.73
N GLU A 293 -23.39 -32.48 16.45
CA GLU A 293 -22.26 -33.20 15.84
C GLU A 293 -22.69 -34.55 15.24
N LEU A 294 -23.61 -35.27 15.90
CA LEU A 294 -24.19 -36.50 15.36
C LEU A 294 -24.93 -36.23 14.04
N LEU A 295 -25.77 -35.20 13.99
CA LEU A 295 -26.43 -34.80 12.74
C LEU A 295 -25.40 -34.47 11.66
N LEU A 296 -24.38 -33.67 11.96
CA LEU A 296 -23.36 -33.26 10.98
C LEU A 296 -22.52 -34.43 10.46
N VAL A 297 -22.27 -35.47 11.28
CA VAL A 297 -21.63 -36.71 10.81
C VAL A 297 -22.49 -37.40 9.76
N ASP A 298 -23.81 -37.48 9.98
CA ASP A 298 -24.72 -38.10 9.01
C ASP A 298 -24.90 -37.24 7.75
N VAL A 299 -24.95 -35.91 7.89
CA VAL A 299 -24.95 -34.98 6.75
C VAL A 299 -23.69 -35.18 5.89
N ARG A 300 -22.51 -35.37 6.49
CA ARG A 300 -21.27 -35.66 5.74
C ARG A 300 -21.33 -36.99 4.99
N LYS A 301 -22.05 -38.00 5.51
CA LYS A 301 -22.28 -39.26 4.78
C LYS A 301 -23.15 -39.03 3.56
N ASP A 302 -24.24 -38.27 3.72
CA ASP A 302 -25.13 -37.94 2.61
C ASP A 302 -24.41 -37.11 1.54
N LEU A 303 -23.58 -36.14 1.92
CA LEU A 303 -22.78 -35.37 0.95
C LEU A 303 -21.81 -36.26 0.14
N LYS A 304 -21.38 -37.41 0.68
CA LYS A 304 -20.54 -38.38 -0.04
C LYS A 304 -21.35 -39.34 -0.91
N ASP A 305 -22.67 -39.40 -0.77
CA ASP A 305 -23.53 -40.28 -1.55
C ASP A 305 -23.66 -39.74 -2.99
N ARG A 306 -22.99 -40.41 -3.92
CA ARG A 306 -23.01 -40.08 -5.35
C ARG A 306 -24.36 -40.30 -6.04
N SER A 307 -25.34 -40.89 -5.34
CA SER A 307 -26.70 -41.05 -5.85
C SER A 307 -27.63 -39.87 -5.53
N LEU A 308 -27.14 -38.87 -4.79
CA LEU A 308 -27.83 -37.61 -4.53
C LEU A 308 -27.38 -36.54 -5.54
N HIS A 309 -28.26 -36.19 -6.46
CA HIS A 309 -28.00 -35.22 -7.53
C HIS A 309 -28.56 -33.85 -7.17
N LEU A 310 -28.05 -33.29 -6.08
CA LEU A 310 -28.57 -32.06 -5.49
C LEU A 310 -28.07 -30.81 -6.23
N LEU A 311 -28.97 -29.83 -6.35
CA LEU A 311 -28.81 -28.55 -7.00
C LEU A 311 -29.44 -27.45 -6.14
N TYR A 312 -28.96 -26.22 -6.26
CA TYR A 312 -29.72 -25.02 -5.88
C TYR A 312 -29.62 -23.95 -6.97
N ASP A 313 -30.53 -22.97 -6.94
CA ASP A 313 -30.46 -21.84 -7.88
C ASP A 313 -29.64 -20.69 -7.29
N PHE A 314 -28.60 -20.29 -8.03
CA PHE A 314 -27.90 -19.03 -7.82
C PHE A 314 -28.59 -17.93 -8.65
N ASN A 315 -29.02 -16.86 -8.00
CA ASN A 315 -29.79 -15.77 -8.61
C ASN A 315 -28.87 -14.59 -8.82
N HIS A 316 -28.71 -14.18 -10.07
CA HIS A 316 -28.04 -12.96 -10.46
C HIS A 316 -29.10 -11.94 -10.88
N MET A 317 -29.34 -10.94 -10.04
CA MET A 317 -30.24 -9.84 -10.34
C MET A 317 -29.46 -8.55 -10.60
N ARG A 318 -29.72 -7.91 -11.73
CA ARG A 318 -29.24 -6.55 -12.02
C ARG A 318 -30.41 -5.60 -12.19
N VAL A 319 -30.28 -4.41 -11.62
CA VAL A 319 -31.33 -3.40 -11.59
C VAL A 319 -30.76 -2.02 -11.88
N TRP A 320 -31.57 -1.13 -12.48
CA TRP A 320 -31.12 0.19 -12.89
C TRP A 320 -31.96 1.30 -12.24
N CYS A 321 -31.29 2.35 -11.80
CA CYS A 321 -31.94 3.52 -11.20
C CYS A 321 -32.30 4.54 -12.30
N PRO A 322 -33.59 4.91 -12.49
CA PRO A 322 -33.98 5.82 -13.56
C PRO A 322 -33.52 7.28 -13.33
N PRO A 323 -33.23 8.06 -14.39
CA PRO A 323 -32.90 9.48 -14.31
C PRO A 323 -34.02 10.31 -13.68
N ARG A 324 -33.67 11.25 -12.79
CA ARG A 324 -34.61 12.26 -12.29
C ARG A 324 -34.59 13.45 -13.25
N PHE A 325 -35.65 13.64 -14.04
CA PHE A 325 -35.74 14.76 -14.97
C PHE A 325 -36.10 16.07 -14.23
N GLU A 326 -35.13 17.00 -14.12
CA GLU A 326 -35.44 18.43 -14.05
C GLU A 326 -35.00 19.09 -15.36
N ARG A 327 -35.98 19.68 -16.06
CA ARG A 327 -35.80 20.39 -17.33
C ARG A 327 -35.46 21.87 -17.08
N ALA A 328 -34.43 22.38 -17.74
CA ALA A 328 -34.37 23.77 -18.19
C ALA A 328 -33.55 23.88 -19.50
N PRO A 329 -33.86 24.84 -20.40
CA PRO A 329 -33.57 24.76 -21.83
C PRO A 329 -32.21 25.34 -22.25
N LEU A 330 -31.68 24.78 -23.34
CA LEU A 330 -30.51 25.27 -24.08
C LEU A 330 -30.88 26.42 -25.02
N GLU A 331 -30.23 27.57 -24.87
CA GLU A 331 -30.07 28.56 -25.96
C GLU A 331 -28.61 29.05 -26.08
N ASN A 332 -28.06 28.79 -27.26
CA ASN A 332 -27.06 29.51 -28.06
C ASN A 332 -26.13 30.56 -27.41
N LEU A 333 -24.83 30.42 -27.68
CA LEU A 333 -24.03 31.46 -28.34
C LEU A 333 -22.80 30.83 -29.04
N LYS A 334 -22.75 31.00 -30.36
CA LYS A 334 -21.60 30.72 -31.23
C LYS A 334 -20.69 31.95 -31.28
N GLY A 335 -19.38 31.72 -31.32
CA GLY A 335 -18.43 32.56 -32.05
C GLY A 335 -17.27 33.13 -31.23
N ALA A 336 -16.06 32.60 -31.44
CA ALA A 336 -14.84 33.38 -31.46
C ALA A 336 -13.75 32.62 -32.23
N GLU A 337 -13.16 33.30 -33.20
CA GLU A 337 -12.18 32.82 -34.17
C GLU A 337 -10.80 32.52 -33.55
N ALA A 338 -10.06 31.66 -34.26
CA ALA A 338 -8.72 31.23 -33.94
C ALA A 338 -7.68 32.37 -34.08
N ALA A 339 -6.90 32.60 -33.03
CA ALA A 339 -5.62 33.30 -33.07
C ALA A 339 -4.48 32.30 -32.89
N LYS A 340 -3.40 32.45 -33.68
CA LYS A 340 -2.18 31.61 -33.61
C LYS A 340 -1.42 31.85 -32.29
N PRO A 341 -0.78 30.83 -31.68
CA PRO A 341 -0.14 31.00 -30.38
C PRO A 341 1.22 31.66 -30.47
N ASP A 342 1.43 32.59 -29.55
CA ASP A 342 2.71 33.13 -29.08
C ASP A 342 3.47 32.05 -28.28
N GLN A 343 4.79 31.98 -28.40
CA GLN A 343 5.64 30.92 -27.84
C GLN A 343 5.55 30.83 -26.30
N THR A 344 5.13 31.91 -25.63
CA THR A 344 4.92 31.97 -24.18
C THR A 344 3.59 31.37 -23.69
N MET A 345 2.55 31.30 -24.54
CA MET A 345 1.29 30.62 -24.19
C MET A 345 1.41 29.10 -24.31
N ALA A 346 2.24 28.61 -25.23
CA ALA A 346 2.47 27.18 -25.41
C ALA A 346 3.05 26.53 -24.16
N ASP A 347 4.03 27.18 -23.51
CA ASP A 347 4.66 26.67 -22.28
C ASP A 347 3.71 26.72 -21.07
N ARG A 348 2.83 27.74 -20.98
CA ARG A 348 1.80 27.81 -19.92
C ARG A 348 0.73 26.73 -20.08
N SER A 349 0.21 26.57 -21.29
CA SER A 349 -0.78 25.53 -21.59
C SER A 349 -0.19 24.12 -21.40
N ALA A 350 1.09 23.93 -21.73
CA ALA A 350 1.80 22.68 -21.44
C ALA A 350 1.91 22.42 -19.93
N ALA A 351 2.29 23.41 -19.12
CA ALA A 351 2.35 23.28 -17.66
C ALA A 351 0.97 23.03 -17.02
N GLU A 352 -0.08 23.73 -17.48
CA GLU A 352 -1.46 23.51 -17.03
C GLU A 352 -1.96 22.10 -17.37
N SER A 353 -1.56 21.56 -18.52
CA SER A 353 -1.91 20.20 -18.94
C SER A 353 -1.30 19.10 -18.06
N LEU A 354 -0.29 19.43 -17.24
CA LEU A 354 0.30 18.47 -16.30
C LEU A 354 -0.64 18.15 -15.13
N ILE A 355 -1.44 19.12 -14.67
CA ILE A 355 -2.26 18.98 -13.46
C ILE A 355 -3.36 17.91 -13.63
N PRO A 356 -4.16 17.88 -14.72
CA PRO A 356 -5.16 16.83 -14.93
C PRO A 356 -4.56 15.43 -15.12
N ARG A 357 -3.27 15.35 -15.45
CA ARG A 357 -2.54 14.08 -15.67
C ARG A 357 -1.88 13.57 -14.39
N PHE A 358 -1.85 14.37 -13.33
CA PHE A 358 -1.26 14.01 -12.05
C PHE A 358 -2.11 12.92 -11.38
N ARG A 359 -1.58 11.70 -11.34
CA ARG A 359 -2.18 10.55 -10.66
C ARG A 359 -1.76 10.57 -9.21
N VAL A 360 -2.71 10.75 -8.32
CA VAL A 360 -2.44 10.77 -6.87
C VAL A 360 -2.11 9.36 -6.39
N GLU A 361 -1.00 9.22 -5.67
CA GLU A 361 -0.57 7.96 -5.05
C GLU A 361 -0.80 7.99 -3.53
N LYS A 362 -0.38 9.07 -2.86
CA LYS A 362 -0.41 9.15 -1.38
C LYS A 362 -0.38 10.60 -0.88
N LEU A 363 -1.08 10.88 0.22
CA LEU A 363 -0.87 12.12 0.98
C LEU A 363 0.47 12.05 1.74
N LEU A 364 1.38 12.97 1.44
CA LEU A 364 2.67 13.06 2.11
C LEU A 364 2.56 13.82 3.45
N ASN A 365 1.90 14.97 3.46
CA ASN A 365 1.78 15.82 4.65
C ASN A 365 0.56 16.73 4.59
N GLN A 366 0.09 17.17 5.75
CA GLN A 366 -0.95 18.17 5.93
C GLN A 366 -0.48 19.18 6.99
N ASP A 367 -0.38 20.46 6.62
CA ASP A 367 0.17 21.52 7.48
C ASP A 367 -0.62 22.85 7.41
N GLN A 368 -0.19 23.83 8.21
CA GLN A 368 -0.78 25.18 8.36
C GLN A 368 -2.27 25.18 8.77
N ASN A 369 -2.60 24.56 9.92
CA ASN A 369 -3.99 24.45 10.39
C ASN A 369 -4.93 23.90 9.29
N ASP A 370 -4.49 22.83 8.62
CA ASP A 370 -5.23 22.09 7.57
C ASP A 370 -5.52 22.86 6.27
N ARG A 371 -4.79 23.96 6.02
CA ARG A 371 -4.95 24.77 4.81
C ARG A 371 -3.99 24.40 3.68
N ARG A 372 -3.05 23.50 3.93
CA ARG A 372 -2.10 23.02 2.93
C ARG A 372 -1.87 21.52 3.04
N ILE A 373 -1.83 20.87 1.88
CA ILE A 373 -1.52 19.45 1.74
C ILE A 373 -0.42 19.25 0.70
N SER A 374 0.41 18.22 0.89
CA SER A 374 1.42 17.77 -0.07
C SER A 374 1.10 16.34 -0.48
N ILE A 375 0.97 16.09 -1.77
CA ILE A 375 0.49 14.84 -2.34
C ILE A 375 1.60 14.26 -3.23
N LEU A 376 1.99 13.01 -3.00
CA LEU A 376 2.80 12.23 -3.91
C LEU A 376 1.91 11.62 -4.98
N GLY A 377 2.40 11.61 -6.20
CA GLY A 377 1.74 11.02 -7.34
C GLY A 377 2.73 10.79 -8.47
N SER A 378 2.19 10.61 -9.67
CA SER A 378 2.98 10.47 -10.88
C SER A 378 2.31 11.14 -12.07
N ILE A 379 3.12 11.58 -13.03
CA ILE A 379 2.68 12.00 -14.36
C ILE A 379 3.55 11.24 -15.35
N ASP A 380 2.91 10.56 -16.32
CA ASP A 380 3.58 9.75 -17.34
C ASP A 380 4.58 8.74 -16.73
N GLU A 381 4.17 8.05 -15.66
CA GLU A 381 4.95 7.05 -14.91
C GLU A 381 6.23 7.60 -14.23
N GLN A 382 6.41 8.91 -14.20
CA GLN A 382 7.46 9.56 -13.42
C GLN A 382 6.87 10.18 -12.15
N PRO A 383 7.52 10.00 -10.99
CA PRO A 383 7.01 10.49 -9.72
C PRO A 383 6.95 12.02 -9.72
N GLY A 384 5.94 12.59 -9.07
CA GLY A 384 5.74 14.01 -8.91
C GLY A 384 5.08 14.33 -7.56
N ILE A 385 5.28 15.56 -7.07
CA ILE A 385 4.64 16.03 -5.85
C ILE A 385 3.75 17.22 -6.19
N LEU A 386 2.47 17.15 -5.84
CA LEU A 386 1.51 18.24 -5.95
C LEU A 386 1.22 18.80 -4.56
N VAL A 387 1.57 20.06 -4.35
CA VAL A 387 1.28 20.81 -3.12
C VAL A 387 0.08 21.69 -3.37
N VAL A 388 -0.97 21.54 -2.55
CA VAL A 388 -2.22 22.28 -2.64
C VAL A 388 -2.38 23.16 -1.41
N GLU A 389 -2.68 24.44 -1.59
CA GLU A 389 -2.86 25.42 -0.51
C GLU A 389 -4.15 26.22 -0.73
N ARG A 390 -4.93 26.49 0.32
CA ARG A 390 -6.09 27.38 0.25
C ARG A 390 -5.63 28.81 -0.05
N ALA A 391 -6.19 29.43 -1.08
CA ALA A 391 -5.88 30.80 -1.41
C ALA A 391 -6.41 31.78 -0.35
N ALA A 392 -5.74 32.91 -0.20
CA ALA A 392 -6.23 33.98 0.67
C ALA A 392 -7.49 34.63 0.08
N PHE A 393 -8.41 35.03 0.95
CA PHE A 393 -9.54 35.87 0.53
C PHE A 393 -9.04 37.22 0.02
N VAL A 394 -9.61 37.67 -1.08
CA VAL A 394 -9.38 39.03 -1.57
C VAL A 394 -10.27 40.02 -0.82
N ALA A 395 -9.69 41.17 -0.48
CA ALA A 395 -10.28 42.14 0.43
C ALA A 395 -11.07 43.27 -0.27
N ASP A 396 -11.14 43.29 -1.60
CA ASP A 396 -11.93 44.30 -2.30
C ASP A 396 -13.43 44.02 -2.18
N LEU A 397 -14.21 45.10 -2.15
CA LEU A 397 -15.64 45.03 -1.82
C LEU A 397 -16.46 44.27 -2.86
N ASP A 398 -16.06 44.31 -4.13
CA ASP A 398 -16.82 43.67 -5.21
C ASP A 398 -16.57 42.16 -5.22
N SER A 399 -15.33 41.72 -5.01
CA SER A 399 -14.97 40.31 -4.82
C SER A 399 -15.64 39.71 -3.57
N LEU A 400 -15.71 40.46 -2.46
CA LEU A 400 -16.39 40.00 -1.24
C LEU A 400 -17.90 39.81 -1.43
N LYS A 401 -18.56 40.71 -2.16
CA LYS A 401 -19.99 40.56 -2.52
C LYS A 401 -20.22 39.35 -3.42
N ALA A 402 -19.36 39.17 -4.43
CA ALA A 402 -19.42 38.03 -5.33
C ALA A 402 -19.19 36.71 -4.57
N PHE A 403 -18.22 36.66 -3.65
CA PHE A 403 -17.95 35.52 -2.78
C PHE A 403 -19.18 35.15 -1.95
N HIS A 404 -19.77 36.11 -1.23
CA HIS A 404 -20.97 35.86 -0.43
C HIS A 404 -22.15 35.35 -1.28
N GLY A 405 -22.35 35.92 -2.48
CA GLY A 405 -23.40 35.47 -3.41
C GLY A 405 -23.17 34.08 -4.01
N ALA A 406 -21.92 33.59 -4.02
CA ALA A 406 -21.56 32.29 -4.55
C ALA A 406 -21.51 31.18 -3.48
N LEU A 407 -21.74 31.49 -2.21
CA LEU A 407 -21.78 30.47 -1.16
C LEU A 407 -22.89 29.45 -1.45
N SER A 408 -22.48 28.19 -1.50
CA SER A 408 -23.32 27.02 -1.73
C SER A 408 -23.07 26.01 -0.61
N ASN A 409 -23.97 25.05 -0.43
CA ASN A 409 -23.85 24.00 0.59
C ASN A 409 -23.56 24.56 2.00
N VAL A 410 -24.26 25.61 2.41
CA VAL A 410 -24.11 26.21 3.75
C VAL A 410 -24.81 25.33 4.77
N VAL A 411 -24.03 24.66 5.61
CA VAL A 411 -24.49 23.74 6.66
C VAL A 411 -24.14 24.36 8.01
N ASN A 412 -25.13 24.56 8.88
CA ASN A 412 -24.88 25.01 10.25
C ASN A 412 -24.31 23.86 11.08
N LEU A 413 -23.21 24.13 11.78
CA LEU A 413 -22.56 23.20 12.69
C LEU A 413 -23.04 23.38 14.14
N GLY A 414 -23.58 24.55 14.49
CA GLY A 414 -24.08 24.86 15.81
C GLY A 414 -24.45 26.35 15.97
N ALA A 415 -25.16 26.64 17.06
CA ALA A 415 -25.55 27.99 17.43
C ALA A 415 -25.60 28.15 18.95
N ASN A 416 -25.13 29.30 19.46
CA ASN A 416 -25.25 29.70 20.85
C ASN A 416 -25.49 31.22 20.95
N ASP A 417 -26.67 31.62 21.42
CA ASP A 417 -27.14 33.02 21.46
C ASP A 417 -26.97 33.75 20.12
N ILE A 418 -26.03 34.70 20.04
CA ILE A 418 -25.73 35.46 18.81
C ILE A 418 -24.68 34.78 17.92
N TYR A 419 -24.03 33.72 18.38
CA TYR A 419 -22.96 33.03 17.66
C TYR A 419 -23.52 31.85 16.87
N ARG A 420 -23.14 31.75 15.59
CA ARG A 420 -23.49 30.64 14.69
C ARG A 420 -22.28 30.33 13.82
N TRP A 421 -21.94 29.07 13.66
CA TRP A 421 -20.84 28.64 12.81
C TRP A 421 -21.31 27.61 11.79
N TYR A 422 -20.72 27.65 10.61
CA TYR A 422 -21.19 26.94 9.43
C TYR A 422 -20.00 26.33 8.69
N MET A 423 -20.25 25.26 7.94
CA MET A 423 -19.43 24.84 6.81
C MET A 423 -20.11 25.31 5.53
N ALA A 424 -19.35 25.80 4.56
CA ALA A 424 -19.87 26.24 3.28
C ALA A 424 -18.88 25.92 2.15
N SER A 425 -19.38 25.88 0.91
CA SER A 425 -18.59 25.68 -0.30
C SER A 425 -18.71 26.91 -1.22
N SER A 426 -17.62 27.34 -1.83
CA SER A 426 -17.67 28.30 -2.95
C SER A 426 -18.34 27.61 -4.16
N GLY A 427 -19.34 28.25 -4.78
CA GLY A 427 -20.09 27.70 -5.91
C GLY A 427 -19.31 27.72 -7.23
N GLN A 428 -19.67 26.83 -8.16
CA GLN A 428 -18.96 26.58 -9.44
C GLN A 428 -18.83 27.79 -10.39
N ASN A 429 -19.56 28.89 -10.16
CA ASN A 429 -19.52 30.11 -10.98
C ASN A 429 -18.61 31.20 -10.43
N HIS A 430 -17.91 30.98 -9.31
CA HIS A 430 -16.97 31.97 -8.77
C HIS A 430 -15.61 31.82 -9.48
N VAL A 431 -15.34 32.69 -10.46
CA VAL A 431 -14.10 32.63 -11.29
C VAL A 431 -13.04 33.64 -10.85
N ASN A 432 -13.22 34.35 -9.73
CA ASN A 432 -12.14 35.18 -9.18
C ASN A 432 -12.44 35.70 -7.76
N PRO A 433 -11.53 35.54 -6.80
CA PRO A 433 -10.22 34.87 -6.91
C PRO A 433 -10.35 33.34 -6.83
N PRO A 434 -9.41 32.56 -7.39
CA PRO A 434 -9.38 31.11 -7.23
C PRO A 434 -9.25 30.69 -5.76
N ASP A 435 -9.93 29.61 -5.34
CA ASP A 435 -9.90 29.11 -3.96
C ASP A 435 -8.61 28.34 -3.60
N LEU A 436 -7.79 27.97 -4.58
CA LEU A 436 -6.63 27.08 -4.41
C LEU A 436 -5.38 27.60 -5.15
N LYS A 437 -4.22 27.44 -4.51
CA LYS A 437 -2.89 27.57 -5.10
C LYS A 437 -2.26 26.18 -5.23
N LEU A 438 -1.68 25.88 -6.39
CA LEU A 438 -1.03 24.59 -6.69
C LEU A 438 0.46 24.82 -6.99
N ASN A 439 1.33 23.99 -6.40
CA ASN A 439 2.73 23.86 -6.83
C ASN A 439 3.01 22.41 -7.21
N LEU A 440 3.47 22.19 -8.45
CA LEU A 440 3.83 20.87 -8.95
C LEU A 440 5.36 20.72 -9.03
N ILE A 441 5.90 19.67 -8.45
CA ILE A 441 7.31 19.25 -8.57
C ILE A 441 7.32 17.98 -9.40
N TRP A 442 7.74 18.06 -10.66
CA TRP A 442 7.76 16.92 -11.55
C TRP A 442 8.85 17.06 -12.62
N PRO A 443 9.69 16.03 -12.85
CA PRO A 443 9.81 14.80 -12.06
C PRO A 443 10.39 15.09 -10.66
N CYS A 444 9.81 14.49 -9.62
CA CYS A 444 10.34 14.58 -8.26
C CYS A 444 11.32 13.43 -7.97
N THR A 445 12.08 13.56 -6.87
CA THR A 445 13.04 12.55 -6.43
C THR A 445 12.68 12.11 -5.02
N GLU A 446 13.24 10.99 -4.54
CA GLU A 446 13.03 10.53 -3.17
C GLU A 446 13.37 11.59 -2.10
N GLN A 447 14.37 12.44 -2.37
CA GLN A 447 14.70 13.58 -1.49
C GLN A 447 13.57 14.62 -1.43
N HIS A 448 12.85 14.84 -2.53
CA HIS A 448 11.66 15.67 -2.51
C HIS A 448 10.55 14.98 -1.71
N ILE A 449 10.34 13.68 -1.89
CA ILE A 449 9.31 12.92 -1.16
C ILE A 449 9.54 13.04 0.36
N LEU A 450 10.73 12.72 0.84
CA LEU A 450 11.10 12.84 2.25
C LEU A 450 10.95 14.27 2.79
N LYS A 451 11.21 15.29 1.96
CA LYS A 451 11.06 16.70 2.36
C LYS A 451 9.59 17.09 2.56
N TYR A 452 8.69 16.60 1.72
CA TYR A 452 7.27 16.94 1.74
C TYR A 452 6.41 15.94 2.54
N SER A 453 6.99 14.84 3.04
CA SER A 453 6.37 13.90 4.00
C SER A 453 6.25 14.48 5.40
N ALA A 454 5.19 14.09 6.10
CA ALA A 454 5.03 14.29 7.53
C ALA A 454 6.19 13.61 8.24
N GLN A 455 6.88 14.36 9.09
CA GLN A 455 8.04 13.86 9.82
C GLN A 455 8.03 14.41 11.24
N ASN A 456 8.46 13.57 12.18
CA ASN A 456 8.73 14.03 13.53
C ASN A 456 9.84 15.08 13.49
N VAL A 457 9.67 16.13 14.29
CA VAL A 457 10.63 17.23 14.40
C VAL A 457 11.30 17.17 15.77
N ARG A 458 12.60 17.45 15.79
CA ARG A 458 13.46 17.39 16.98
C ARG A 458 14.17 18.73 17.16
N MET A 459 14.05 19.30 18.36
CA MET A 459 14.87 20.45 18.75
C MET A 459 16.28 19.95 19.10
N VAL A 460 17.30 20.54 18.49
CA VAL A 460 18.71 20.23 18.72
C VAL A 460 19.46 21.47 19.19
N THR A 461 20.53 21.26 19.95
CA THR A 461 21.46 22.32 20.34
C THR A 461 22.83 22.01 19.77
N GLU A 462 23.26 22.81 18.79
CA GLU A 462 24.55 22.69 18.14
C GLU A 462 25.57 23.61 18.83
N THR A 463 26.55 23.00 19.50
CA THR A 463 27.68 23.72 20.09
C THR A 463 28.73 24.08 19.03
N PRO A 464 29.65 25.02 19.31
CA PRO A 464 30.78 25.31 18.42
C PRO A 464 31.59 24.07 18.02
N ASP A 465 31.79 23.14 18.96
CA ASP A 465 32.52 21.88 18.72
C ASP A 465 31.79 20.97 17.73
N VAL A 466 30.47 20.79 17.89
CA VAL A 466 29.64 20.00 16.97
C VAL A 466 29.62 20.65 15.58
N TYR A 467 29.51 21.97 15.53
CA TYR A 467 29.56 22.70 14.26
C TYR A 467 30.88 22.48 13.53
N GLN A 468 32.01 22.66 14.22
CA GLN A 468 33.33 22.58 13.61
C GLN A 468 33.69 21.15 13.18
N LYS A 469 33.34 20.13 13.99
CA LYS A 469 33.70 18.73 13.72
C LYS A 469 32.77 18.02 12.74
N HIS A 470 31.48 18.36 12.70
CA HIS A 470 30.49 17.58 11.98
C HIS A 470 29.71 18.40 10.95
N VAL A 471 29.18 19.56 11.33
CA VAL A 471 28.29 20.32 10.44
C VAL A 471 29.05 21.09 9.37
N ARG A 472 30.19 21.71 9.69
CA ARG A 472 31.03 22.43 8.73
C ARG A 472 31.57 21.50 7.63
N PRO A 473 32.10 20.30 7.92
CA PRO A 473 32.44 19.31 6.89
C PRO A 473 31.23 18.91 6.02
N TYR A 474 30.06 18.69 6.63
CA TYR A 474 28.83 18.42 5.89
C TYR A 474 28.46 19.56 4.92
N MET A 475 28.53 20.82 5.37
CA MET A 475 28.30 21.99 4.50
C MET A 475 29.28 22.04 3.33
N GLN A 476 30.55 21.72 3.58
CA GLN A 476 31.59 21.70 2.54
C GLN A 476 31.30 20.61 1.49
N GLU A 477 30.93 19.41 1.92
CA GLU A 477 30.50 18.31 1.02
C GLU A 477 29.33 18.75 0.14
N LYS A 478 28.29 19.35 0.74
CA LYS A 478 27.09 19.78 0.00
C LYS A 478 27.37 20.90 -1.01
N ARG A 479 28.35 21.76 -0.74
CA ARG A 479 28.81 22.77 -1.71
C ARG A 479 29.65 22.16 -2.83
N GLY A 480 30.48 21.16 -2.54
CA GLY A 480 31.36 20.49 -3.51
C GLY A 480 30.62 19.72 -4.61
N ASN A 481 29.42 19.20 -4.32
CA ASN A 481 28.63 18.35 -5.22
C ASN A 481 27.76 19.13 -6.24
N GLY A 482 28.07 20.40 -6.54
CA GLY A 482 27.36 21.18 -7.58
C GLY A 482 25.93 21.62 -7.23
N ARG A 483 25.45 21.44 -6.00
CA ARG A 483 24.08 21.80 -5.56
C ARG A 483 23.75 23.30 -5.64
N LEU A 484 24.75 24.18 -5.74
CA LEU A 484 24.57 25.63 -5.83
C LEU A 484 24.57 26.19 -7.27
N ASN A 485 24.68 25.32 -8.29
CA ASN A 485 24.74 25.77 -9.69
C ASN A 485 23.54 26.63 -10.09
N TRP A 486 22.34 26.32 -9.59
CA TRP A 486 21.13 27.11 -9.87
C TRP A 486 21.24 28.54 -9.29
N VAL A 487 21.73 28.70 -8.06
CA VAL A 487 21.96 30.01 -7.42
C VAL A 487 22.93 30.85 -8.26
N TYR A 488 24.06 30.24 -8.65
CA TYR A 488 25.09 30.94 -9.42
C TYR A 488 24.61 31.30 -10.82
N ASN A 489 23.78 30.46 -11.45
CA ASN A 489 23.17 30.80 -12.74
C ASN A 489 22.28 32.04 -12.66
N ILE A 490 21.54 32.24 -11.56
CA ILE A 490 20.68 33.43 -11.38
C ILE A 490 21.53 34.68 -11.11
N ILE A 491 22.49 34.56 -10.18
CA ILE A 491 23.41 35.66 -9.83
C ILE A 491 24.16 36.14 -11.09
N GLU A 492 24.71 35.21 -11.87
CA GLU A 492 25.50 35.49 -13.08
C GLU A 492 24.65 35.87 -14.30
N GLY A 493 23.33 36.00 -14.16
CA GLY A 493 22.49 36.51 -15.24
C GLY A 493 22.07 35.47 -16.30
N ARG A 494 22.30 34.17 -16.03
CA ARG A 494 22.11 33.07 -17.00
C ARG A 494 20.71 32.46 -17.00
N LYS A 495 19.94 32.60 -15.90
CA LYS A 495 18.59 32.04 -15.71
C LYS A 495 17.69 32.96 -14.87
N GLU A 496 16.38 32.86 -15.06
CA GLU A 496 15.31 33.57 -14.30
C GLU A 496 15.48 35.10 -14.26
N GLN A 497 15.96 35.71 -15.35
CA GLN A 497 16.20 37.16 -15.36
C GLN A 497 14.90 37.97 -15.40
N GLU A 498 13.87 37.40 -16.02
CA GLU A 498 12.51 37.89 -16.10
C GLU A 498 11.79 37.95 -14.75
N ASP A 499 12.24 37.15 -13.76
CA ASP A 499 11.66 37.10 -12.43
C ASP A 499 12.37 38.02 -11.42
N VAL A 500 13.54 38.57 -11.79
CA VAL A 500 14.31 39.49 -10.92
C VAL A 500 13.59 40.83 -10.82
N LEU A 501 13.15 41.18 -9.62
CA LEU A 501 12.44 42.43 -9.34
C LEU A 501 13.40 43.62 -9.21
N TYR A 502 14.58 43.36 -8.66
CA TYR A 502 15.62 44.36 -8.44
C TYR A 502 16.98 43.68 -8.48
N ARG A 503 17.96 44.35 -9.05
CA ARG A 503 19.36 43.91 -9.08
C ARG A 503 20.27 45.09 -8.82
N GLU A 504 21.22 44.88 -7.93
CA GLU A 504 22.35 45.77 -7.72
C GLU A 504 23.62 44.91 -7.80
N SER A 505 24.49 45.24 -8.74
CA SER A 505 25.72 44.49 -8.97
C SER A 505 26.89 45.19 -8.28
N ASP A 506 27.48 44.50 -7.32
CA ASP A 506 28.69 44.92 -6.62
C ASP A 506 29.37 43.65 -6.04
N PRO A 507 30.69 43.46 -6.23
CA PRO A 507 31.35 42.23 -5.79
C PRO A 507 31.24 41.92 -4.30
N GLU A 508 31.06 42.92 -3.44
CA GLU A 508 30.97 42.76 -1.98
C GLU A 508 29.55 42.99 -1.44
N GLU A 509 28.81 43.92 -2.03
CA GLU A 509 27.48 44.36 -1.57
C GLU A 509 26.35 44.09 -2.57
N GLY A 510 26.65 43.42 -3.68
CA GLY A 510 25.68 43.11 -4.71
C GLY A 510 24.62 42.14 -4.21
N PHE A 511 23.40 42.32 -4.70
CA PHE A 511 22.30 41.41 -4.44
C PHE A 511 21.23 41.52 -5.51
N LEU A 512 20.36 40.51 -5.53
CA LEU A 512 19.15 40.50 -6.33
C LEU A 512 17.95 40.14 -5.47
N LEU A 513 16.79 40.70 -5.82
CA LEU A 513 15.50 40.39 -5.22
C LEU A 513 14.67 39.53 -6.17
N LEU A 514 14.19 38.41 -5.65
CA LEU A 514 13.30 37.49 -6.35
C LEU A 514 12.02 37.30 -5.54
N PRO A 515 10.87 37.07 -6.19
CA PRO A 515 9.67 36.60 -5.51
C PRO A 515 9.90 35.18 -4.97
N ASP A 516 9.50 34.92 -3.72
CA ASP A 516 9.47 33.55 -3.20
C ASP A 516 8.42 32.72 -3.96
N LEU A 517 8.71 31.45 -4.23
CA LEU A 517 7.81 30.52 -4.93
C LEU A 517 6.41 30.48 -4.30
N ASN A 518 6.32 30.65 -2.98
CA ASN A 518 5.05 30.57 -2.26
C ASN A 518 4.27 31.88 -2.25
N TRP A 519 4.76 32.97 -2.83
CA TRP A 519 3.98 34.19 -3.01
C TRP A 519 3.18 34.18 -4.33
N ASP A 520 2.02 34.83 -4.36
CA ASP A 520 1.18 34.97 -5.57
C ASP A 520 1.60 36.15 -6.46
N ARG A 521 2.60 36.93 -6.01
CA ARG A 521 3.14 38.13 -6.65
C ARG A 521 2.15 39.29 -6.77
N LYS A 522 1.02 39.23 -6.05
CA LYS A 522 -0.06 40.23 -6.11
C LYS A 522 -0.47 40.73 -4.73
N THR A 523 -0.67 39.82 -3.77
CA THR A 523 -1.21 40.15 -2.47
C THR A 523 -0.10 40.72 -1.58
N ILE A 524 -0.07 42.04 -1.43
CA ILE A 524 0.98 42.75 -0.68
C ILE A 524 1.02 42.33 0.80
N GLY A 525 -0.13 42.06 1.41
CA GLY A 525 -0.21 41.57 2.79
C GLY A 525 0.45 40.20 3.02
N THR A 526 0.64 39.41 1.95
CA THR A 526 1.32 38.11 1.99
C THR A 526 2.66 38.13 1.26
N LEU A 527 3.24 39.33 1.01
CA LEU A 527 4.52 39.49 0.32
C LEU A 527 5.63 38.64 0.94
N ARG A 528 6.29 37.86 0.08
CA ARG A 528 7.49 37.06 0.39
C ARG A 528 8.49 37.21 -0.74
N LEU A 529 9.67 37.75 -0.41
CA LEU A 529 10.79 37.90 -1.32
C LEU A 529 12.02 37.20 -0.76
N LEU A 530 12.93 36.86 -1.66
CA LEU A 530 14.22 36.26 -1.37
C LEU A 530 15.32 37.15 -1.92
N ALA A 531 16.23 37.56 -1.05
CA ALA A 531 17.41 38.32 -1.41
C ALA A 531 18.63 37.41 -1.49
N LEU A 532 19.20 37.26 -2.68
CA LEU A 532 20.44 36.51 -2.90
C LEU A 532 21.60 37.49 -3.00
N VAL A 533 22.58 37.36 -2.10
CA VAL A 533 23.81 38.18 -2.14
C VAL A 533 24.77 37.66 -3.20
N GLU A 534 25.53 38.55 -3.83
CA GLU A 534 26.47 38.21 -4.90
C GLU A 534 27.74 37.53 -4.37
N ARG A 535 28.21 37.95 -3.18
CA ARG A 535 29.35 37.34 -2.49
C ARG A 535 29.10 35.86 -2.17
N ARG A 536 30.15 35.03 -2.23
CA ARG A 536 30.05 33.56 -2.17
C ARG A 536 30.74 32.91 -0.97
N ASP A 537 31.40 33.72 -0.16
CA ASP A 537 32.23 33.32 0.97
C ASP A 537 31.41 33.07 2.25
N ILE A 538 30.19 33.61 2.34
CA ILE A 538 29.26 33.38 3.46
C ILE A 538 28.27 32.28 3.07
N TRP A 539 28.31 31.13 3.77
CA TRP A 539 27.51 29.95 3.44
C TRP A 539 26.24 29.88 4.28
N SER A 540 26.31 30.38 5.52
CA SER A 540 25.19 30.50 6.45
C SER A 540 25.48 31.59 7.49
N LEU A 541 24.57 31.79 8.44
CA LEU A 541 24.82 32.71 9.54
C LEU A 541 26.09 32.37 10.36
N ARG A 542 26.57 31.11 10.33
CA ARG A 542 27.79 30.70 11.03
C ARG A 542 29.07 31.35 10.52
N ASP A 543 29.06 31.85 9.28
CA ASP A 543 30.19 32.58 8.69
C ASP A 543 30.17 34.08 9.03
N LEU A 544 29.10 34.57 9.66
CA LEU A 544 29.00 35.96 10.08
C LEU A 544 29.92 36.22 11.26
N LYS A 545 30.64 37.34 11.16
CA LYS A 545 31.65 37.79 12.11
C LYS A 545 31.31 39.20 12.54
N LYS A 546 31.92 39.65 13.63
CA LYS A 546 31.80 41.03 14.11
C LYS A 546 32.24 42.05 13.06
N SER A 547 33.23 41.72 12.23
CA SER A 547 33.64 42.55 11.07
C SER A 547 32.55 42.71 10.00
N HIS A 548 31.58 41.79 9.93
CA HIS A 548 30.47 41.84 8.97
C HIS A 548 29.30 42.73 9.42
N VAL A 549 29.31 43.29 10.64
CA VAL A 549 28.23 44.15 11.16
C VAL A 549 27.93 45.32 10.24
N ALA A 550 28.95 46.06 9.80
CA ALA A 550 28.76 47.21 8.90
C ALA A 550 28.10 46.81 7.58
N TRP A 551 28.55 45.68 7.02
CA TRP A 551 27.97 45.10 5.79
C TRP A 551 26.52 44.67 5.99
N LEU A 552 26.19 43.95 7.08
CA LEU A 552 24.82 43.53 7.37
C LEU A 552 23.87 44.71 7.56
N THR A 553 24.29 45.74 8.29
CA THR A 553 23.52 46.97 8.49
C THR A 553 23.30 47.71 7.18
N HIS A 554 24.30 47.73 6.29
CA HIS A 554 24.17 48.31 4.96
C HIS A 554 23.20 47.50 4.09
N MET A 555 23.37 46.18 4.03
CA MET A 555 22.50 45.26 3.29
C MET A 555 21.05 45.39 3.72
N ARG A 556 20.78 45.43 5.03
CA ARG A 556 19.45 45.66 5.59
C ARG A 556 18.81 46.93 4.99
N ARG A 557 19.53 48.05 5.03
CA ARG A 557 19.04 49.33 4.48
C ARG A 557 18.78 49.23 2.98
N LYS A 558 19.73 48.70 2.20
CA LYS A 558 19.57 48.54 0.74
C LYS A 558 18.37 47.67 0.40
N LEU A 559 18.13 46.59 1.15
CA LEU A 559 17.00 45.69 0.93
C LEU A 559 15.66 46.39 1.17
N LEU A 560 15.54 47.13 2.28
CA LEU A 560 14.34 47.90 2.58
C LEU A 560 14.08 48.98 1.51
N ASP A 561 15.12 49.72 1.13
CA ASP A 561 15.03 50.75 0.09
C ASP A 561 14.66 50.14 -1.28
N ALA A 562 15.23 48.98 -1.62
CA ALA A 562 14.94 48.28 -2.87
C ALA A 562 13.48 47.78 -2.90
N VAL A 563 12.97 47.20 -1.81
CA VAL A 563 11.56 46.76 -1.75
C VAL A 563 10.61 47.93 -1.82
N ALA A 564 10.87 49.03 -1.11
CA ALA A 564 10.04 50.24 -1.18
C ALA A 564 10.06 50.91 -2.57
N LYS A 565 11.15 50.76 -3.34
CA LYS A 565 11.20 51.21 -4.74
C LYS A 565 10.34 50.35 -5.66
N VAL A 566 10.36 49.02 -5.47
CA VAL A 566 9.58 48.08 -6.28
C VAL A 566 8.09 48.17 -5.94
N TYR A 567 7.76 48.36 -4.66
CA TYR A 567 6.40 48.45 -4.12
C TYR A 567 6.24 49.73 -3.29
N PRO A 568 5.94 50.89 -3.92
CA PRO A 568 5.86 52.19 -3.27
C PRO A 568 4.79 52.31 -2.17
N GLU A 569 3.81 51.40 -2.16
CA GLU A 569 2.77 51.30 -1.14
C GLU A 569 3.26 50.69 0.19
N LEU A 570 4.47 50.13 0.21
CA LEU A 570 5.06 49.52 1.41
C LEU A 570 6.04 50.46 2.11
N GLU A 571 5.85 50.60 3.42
CA GLU A 571 6.79 51.28 4.31
C GLU A 571 7.84 50.31 4.86
N ALA A 572 9.02 50.83 5.21
CA ALA A 572 10.14 50.00 5.64
C ALA A 572 9.87 49.22 6.94
N ASP A 573 8.99 49.74 7.80
CA ASP A 573 8.58 49.11 9.06
C ASP A 573 7.46 48.06 8.89
N GLN A 574 6.93 47.92 7.67
CA GLN A 574 5.99 46.85 7.30
C GLN A 574 6.72 45.59 6.82
N LEU A 575 8.05 45.53 6.95
CA LEU A 575 8.88 44.42 6.49
C LEU A 575 9.65 43.75 7.64
N LYS A 576 9.71 42.42 7.61
CA LYS A 576 10.56 41.59 8.47
C LYS A 576 11.67 40.98 7.63
N LEU A 577 12.91 41.07 8.13
CA LEU A 577 14.07 40.46 7.51
C LEU A 577 14.62 39.36 8.42
N TYR A 578 14.83 38.17 7.86
CA TYR A 578 15.40 37.06 8.62
C TYR A 578 16.18 36.10 7.73
N VAL A 579 17.01 35.27 8.35
CA VAL A 579 17.75 34.19 7.68
C VAL A 579 17.38 32.84 8.30
N HIS A 580 17.55 31.76 7.56
CA HIS A 580 17.30 30.41 8.08
C HIS A 580 18.54 29.76 8.70
N TYR A 581 18.33 29.03 9.79
CA TYR A 581 19.30 28.06 10.28
C TYR A 581 18.62 26.78 10.82
N HIS A 582 18.92 25.59 10.28
CA HIS A 582 19.73 25.37 9.08
C HIS A 582 19.05 25.92 7.80
N PRO A 583 19.79 26.55 6.86
CA PRO A 583 19.23 26.97 5.58
C PRO A 583 18.99 25.76 4.66
N THR A 584 18.10 25.92 3.67
CA THR A 584 17.83 24.85 2.69
C THR A 584 18.99 24.63 1.71
N TYR A 585 19.81 25.66 1.48
CA TYR A 585 21.03 25.60 0.69
C TYR A 585 22.10 26.52 1.28
N TYR A 586 23.37 26.19 1.07
CA TYR A 586 24.52 26.82 1.74
C TYR A 586 25.11 27.99 0.95
N HIS A 587 24.27 28.98 0.64
CA HIS A 587 24.65 30.30 0.13
C HIS A 587 23.83 31.32 0.91
N PHE A 588 24.46 32.36 1.47
CA PHE A 588 23.76 33.30 2.34
C PHE A 588 22.63 34.01 1.58
N HIS A 589 21.44 34.03 2.19
CA HIS A 589 20.25 34.65 1.63
C HIS A 589 19.37 35.20 2.75
N ILE A 590 18.64 36.26 2.45
CA ILE A 590 17.78 36.95 3.40
C ILE A 590 16.34 36.86 2.89
N HIS A 591 15.45 36.39 3.74
CA HIS A 591 14.01 36.44 3.50
C HIS A 591 13.51 37.84 3.85
N VAL A 592 12.73 38.43 2.96
CA VAL A 592 12.07 39.72 3.18
C VAL A 592 10.57 39.50 3.05
N VAL A 593 9.82 39.69 4.14
CA VAL A 593 8.38 39.39 4.18
C VAL A 593 7.58 40.53 4.79
N ASN A 594 6.30 40.63 4.43
CA ASN A 594 5.39 41.58 5.08
C ASN A 594 5.18 41.21 6.56
N VAL A 595 5.09 42.20 7.45
CA VAL A 595 4.73 42.00 8.87
C VAL A 595 3.40 41.28 9.03
N MET A 596 2.43 41.56 8.15
CA MET A 596 1.07 40.99 8.13
C MET A 596 1.04 39.53 7.64
N LEU A 597 2.14 39.02 7.09
CA LEU A 597 2.18 37.65 6.59
C LEU A 597 2.02 36.65 7.74
N GLU A 598 1.01 35.78 7.63
CA GLU A 598 0.76 34.70 8.58
C GLU A 598 2.02 33.83 8.79
N ALA A 599 2.37 33.62 10.07
CA ALA A 599 3.60 32.97 10.46
C ALA A 599 3.49 31.44 10.36
N GLY A 600 3.98 30.88 9.24
CA GLY A 600 4.22 29.45 9.11
C GLY A 600 5.61 29.02 9.60
N THR A 601 5.97 27.75 9.38
CA THR A 601 7.26 27.13 9.78
C THR A 601 8.51 27.93 9.36
N THR A 602 8.43 28.65 8.24
CA THR A 602 9.52 29.49 7.71
C THR A 602 9.85 30.69 8.61
N GLN A 603 8.92 31.13 9.47
CA GLN A 603 9.08 32.24 10.42
C GLN A 603 9.23 31.77 11.87
N SER A 604 9.14 30.47 12.13
CA SER A 604 9.12 29.93 13.50
C SER A 604 10.49 30.05 14.19
N THR A 605 10.45 30.26 15.51
CA THR A 605 11.62 30.14 16.38
C THR A 605 12.27 28.77 16.22
N GLY A 606 13.60 28.73 16.14
CA GLY A 606 14.35 27.51 15.83
C GLY A 606 14.45 27.20 14.33
N LYS A 607 14.01 28.12 13.47
CA LYS A 607 14.27 28.11 12.01
C LYS A 607 14.66 29.50 11.50
N ALA A 608 13.86 30.51 11.81
CA ALA A 608 14.12 31.89 11.43
C ALA A 608 14.94 32.63 12.50
N PHE A 609 15.98 33.32 12.06
CA PHE A 609 16.80 34.21 12.87
C PHE A 609 16.67 35.62 12.31
N GLY A 610 16.05 36.52 13.07
CA GLY A 610 15.87 37.92 12.69
C GLY A 610 17.21 38.58 12.38
N LEU A 611 17.28 39.30 11.26
CA LEU A 611 18.52 39.91 10.78
C LEU A 611 19.05 40.93 11.79
N GLU A 612 18.16 41.74 12.37
CA GLU A 612 18.46 42.73 13.40
C GLU A 612 18.99 42.08 14.69
N ASN A 613 18.40 40.95 15.10
CA ASN A 613 18.88 40.20 16.26
C ASN A 613 20.29 39.64 16.01
N LEU A 614 20.58 39.16 14.80
CA LEU A 614 21.93 38.70 14.44
C LEU A 614 22.95 39.84 14.43
N ILE A 615 22.58 41.00 13.88
CA ILE A 615 23.43 42.21 13.91
C ILE A 615 23.74 42.59 15.36
N SER A 616 22.71 42.71 16.20
CA SER A 616 22.86 43.07 17.61
C SER A 616 23.70 42.04 18.38
N GLN A 617 23.51 40.75 18.12
CA GLN A 617 24.31 39.69 18.72
C GLN A 617 25.79 39.81 18.34
N LEU A 618 26.11 40.03 17.07
CA LEU A 618 27.48 40.25 16.59
C LEU A 618 28.12 41.54 17.14
N GLU A 619 27.35 42.61 17.29
CA GLU A 619 27.82 43.87 17.88
C GLU A 619 28.24 43.70 19.34
N THR A 620 27.39 43.00 20.10
CA THR A 620 27.54 42.81 21.54
C THR A 620 28.42 41.63 21.93
N MET A 621 28.73 40.72 21.00
CA MET A 621 29.53 39.54 21.31
C MET A 621 30.94 39.91 21.80
N ALA A 622 31.43 39.14 22.77
CA ALA A 622 32.79 39.27 23.27
C ALA A 622 33.81 38.85 22.19
N GLY A 623 34.96 39.52 22.16
CA GLY A 623 36.05 39.25 21.22
C GLY A 623 36.33 40.39 20.24
N GLY A 624 37.35 40.17 19.39
CA GLY A 624 37.78 41.12 18.35
C GLY A 624 36.93 41.02 17.07
N PRO A 625 37.36 41.67 15.97
CA PRO A 625 36.64 41.67 14.69
C PRO A 625 36.37 40.28 14.10
N ASP A 626 37.19 39.27 14.44
CA ASP A 626 37.05 37.89 13.96
C ASP A 626 36.08 37.02 14.78
N ALA A 627 35.57 37.53 15.91
CA ALA A 627 34.56 36.83 16.71
C ALA A 627 33.35 36.52 15.83
N SER A 628 32.87 35.27 15.89
CA SER A 628 31.97 34.69 14.90
C SER A 628 30.74 34.04 15.51
N MET A 629 29.65 33.99 14.75
CA MET A 629 28.52 33.11 15.05
C MET A 629 28.90 31.63 15.10
N ALA A 630 30.08 31.23 14.60
CA ALA A 630 30.65 29.91 14.82
C ALA A 630 31.00 29.62 16.29
N ASP A 631 31.18 30.66 17.12
CA ASP A 631 31.68 30.56 18.50
C ASP A 631 30.55 30.42 19.55
N VAL A 632 29.28 30.46 19.12
CA VAL A 632 28.11 30.37 20.02
C VAL A 632 27.35 29.05 19.83
N SER A 633 26.59 28.62 20.83
CA SER A 633 25.64 27.52 20.65
C SER A 633 24.36 28.02 19.99
N LEU A 634 23.82 27.25 19.04
CA LEU A 634 22.55 27.56 18.38
C LEU A 634 21.57 26.42 18.59
N SER A 635 20.34 26.76 18.95
CA SER A 635 19.25 25.79 19.07
C SER A 635 18.24 25.99 17.94
N PHE A 636 17.92 24.91 17.25
CA PHE A 636 17.05 24.89 16.08
C PHE A 636 16.39 23.52 15.94
N PHE A 637 15.37 23.41 15.10
CA PHE A 637 14.69 22.15 14.88
C PHE A 637 15.08 21.49 13.55
N LEU A 638 15.13 20.15 13.57
CA LEU A 638 15.39 19.30 12.42
C LEU A 638 14.32 18.22 12.32
N GLY A 639 13.92 17.87 11.11
CA GLY A 639 13.11 16.69 10.88
C GLY A 639 13.94 15.40 10.93
N GLU A 640 13.36 14.30 11.40
CA GLU A 640 14.07 13.01 11.57
C GLU A 640 14.60 12.43 10.24
N SER A 641 13.96 12.75 9.11
CA SER A 641 14.42 12.33 7.78
C SER A 641 15.54 13.20 7.22
N SER A 642 15.96 14.27 7.93
CA SER A 642 17.05 15.13 7.47
C SER A 642 18.40 14.42 7.58
N GLU A 643 19.28 14.62 6.59
CA GLU A 643 20.64 14.06 6.63
C GLU A 643 21.41 14.51 7.89
N LEU A 644 21.18 15.74 8.36
CA LEU A 644 21.79 16.25 9.59
C LEU A 644 21.33 15.47 10.83
N TRP A 645 20.05 15.12 10.92
CA TRP A 645 19.57 14.26 12.00
C TRP A 645 20.14 12.85 11.87
N ALA A 646 19.96 12.21 10.72
CA ALA A 646 20.36 10.82 10.50
C ALA A 646 21.87 10.59 10.69
N LYS A 647 22.70 11.55 10.25
CA LYS A 647 24.17 11.39 10.24
C LYS A 647 24.87 12.02 11.45
N ILE A 648 24.30 13.06 12.06
CA ILE A 648 25.01 13.85 13.09
C ILE A 648 24.24 13.82 14.41
N PHE A 649 23.07 14.45 14.48
CA PHE A 649 22.39 14.68 15.76
C PHE A 649 21.75 13.41 16.35
N GLY A 650 21.27 12.50 15.51
CA GLY A 650 20.75 11.19 15.91
C GLY A 650 21.82 10.30 16.57
N PRO A 651 22.99 10.09 15.92
CA PRO A 651 24.12 9.39 16.55
C PRO A 651 24.62 10.07 17.82
N LEU A 652 24.79 11.40 17.83
CA LEU A 652 25.21 12.14 19.03
C LEU A 652 24.23 11.93 20.21
N LYS A 653 22.92 11.93 19.94
CA LYS A 653 21.89 11.64 20.96
C LYS A 653 22.05 10.23 21.55
N GLN A 654 22.52 9.27 20.76
CA GLN A 654 22.74 7.89 21.20
C GLN A 654 24.12 7.67 21.86
N GLY A 655 24.91 8.72 22.04
CA GLY A 655 26.28 8.62 22.56
C GLY A 655 27.27 7.98 21.58
N ILE A 656 26.91 7.92 20.28
CA ILE A 656 27.75 7.38 19.21
C ILE A 656 28.47 8.55 18.55
N THR A 657 29.79 8.47 18.41
CA THR A 657 30.56 9.44 17.62
C THR A 657 30.08 9.38 16.17
N PRO A 658 29.61 10.48 15.56
CA PRO A 658 29.23 10.50 14.15
C PRO A 658 30.42 10.10 13.28
N ASN A 659 30.40 8.87 12.77
CA ASN A 659 31.33 8.46 11.72
C ASN A 659 30.87 9.15 10.44
N SER A 660 31.75 9.93 9.83
CA SER A 660 31.60 10.38 8.46
C SER A 660 31.70 9.16 7.54
N GLY A 661 30.64 8.36 7.43
CA GLY A 661 30.65 7.23 6.49
C GLY A 661 29.57 6.15 6.53
N ASP A 662 28.68 6.02 7.51
CA ASP A 662 27.79 4.83 7.56
C ASP A 662 26.43 5.07 8.28
N PRO A 663 25.27 4.65 7.72
CA PRO A 663 23.96 4.86 8.34
C PRO A 663 23.34 3.60 9.00
N HIS A 664 22.88 3.81 10.25
CA HIS A 664 21.76 3.17 10.98
C HIS A 664 22.04 2.15 12.12
N PRO A 665 21.35 2.26 13.29
CA PRO A 665 21.55 1.39 14.46
C PRO A 665 20.37 0.42 14.77
N ARG A 666 20.75 -0.84 15.04
CA ARG A 666 20.16 -1.88 15.93
C ARG A 666 18.76 -2.44 15.63
N SER A 667 18.69 -3.40 14.70
CA SER A 667 17.97 -4.67 14.89
C SER A 667 19.00 -5.78 15.18
N PHE A 668 18.55 -6.91 15.75
CA PHE A 668 19.41 -8.05 16.12
C PHE A 668 20.40 -8.40 15.01
N LYS A 669 21.70 -8.59 15.36
CA LYS A 669 22.70 -9.15 14.44
C LYS A 669 22.27 -10.56 14.02
N MET A 670 21.49 -10.68 12.96
CA MET A 670 21.62 -11.82 12.07
C MET A 670 22.92 -11.63 11.31
N ALA A 671 23.73 -12.70 11.27
CA ALA A 671 25.01 -12.68 10.57
C ALA A 671 24.79 -12.12 9.15
N GLU A 672 25.71 -11.28 8.68
CA GLU A 672 25.90 -11.08 7.25
C GLU A 672 25.82 -12.45 6.58
N ASN A 673 25.06 -12.59 5.48
CA ASN A 673 25.04 -13.82 4.70
C ASN A 673 26.50 -14.23 4.44
N PRO A 674 27.04 -15.26 5.11
CA PRO A 674 28.47 -15.53 5.07
C PRO A 674 28.91 -16.01 3.68
N ASP A 675 27.93 -16.40 2.84
CA ASP A 675 28.14 -16.93 1.50
C ASP A 675 28.07 -15.85 0.40
N CYS A 676 27.50 -14.67 0.68
CA CYS A 676 27.40 -13.53 -0.26
C CYS A 676 27.62 -12.20 0.49
N PRO A 677 28.79 -11.55 0.36
CA PRO A 677 29.11 -10.35 1.12
C PRO A 677 28.19 -9.17 0.77
N SER A 678 28.07 -8.21 1.69
CA SER A 678 27.15 -7.06 1.58
C SER A 678 27.43 -6.12 0.38
N ASN A 679 28.61 -6.22 -0.23
CA ASN A 679 29.00 -5.48 -1.43
C ASN A 679 28.72 -6.21 -2.75
N ALA A 680 28.17 -7.44 -2.70
CA ALA A 680 27.78 -8.18 -3.90
C ALA A 680 26.50 -7.60 -4.51
N LYS A 681 26.34 -7.74 -5.84
CA LYS A 681 25.08 -7.45 -6.54
C LYS A 681 23.92 -8.14 -5.81
N ALA A 682 22.82 -7.42 -5.66
CA ALA A 682 21.65 -7.91 -4.95
C ALA A 682 20.41 -7.81 -5.83
N PHE A 683 19.59 -8.85 -5.82
CA PHE A 683 18.32 -8.87 -6.54
C PHE A 683 17.15 -8.75 -5.57
N VAL A 684 16.02 -8.24 -6.04
CA VAL A 684 14.77 -8.26 -5.29
C VAL A 684 14.38 -9.73 -5.05
N PRO A 685 14.11 -10.18 -3.82
CA PRO A 685 13.73 -11.57 -3.55
C PRO A 685 12.48 -11.97 -4.35
N LEU A 686 12.48 -13.17 -4.94
CA LEU A 686 11.30 -13.71 -5.62
C LEU A 686 10.34 -14.33 -4.61
N GLU A 687 9.06 -14.04 -4.78
CA GLU A 687 7.98 -14.74 -4.09
C GLU A 687 7.78 -16.14 -4.69
N ASN A 688 7.55 -17.16 -3.85
CA ASN A 688 7.27 -18.52 -4.31
C ASN A 688 5.81 -18.67 -4.76
N ASN A 689 5.47 -17.98 -5.84
CA ASN A 689 4.15 -17.96 -6.46
C ASN A 689 4.22 -18.62 -7.86
N PRO A 690 3.29 -19.52 -8.23
CA PRO A 690 3.31 -20.21 -9.52
C PRO A 690 3.27 -19.28 -10.74
N GLU A 691 2.55 -18.17 -10.68
CA GLU A 691 2.47 -17.19 -11.76
C GLU A 691 3.78 -16.42 -11.91
N VAL A 692 4.39 -15.99 -10.79
CA VAL A 692 5.71 -15.33 -10.77
C VAL A 692 6.77 -16.25 -11.38
N MET A 693 6.81 -17.50 -10.94
CA MET A 693 7.81 -18.48 -11.40
C MET A 693 7.58 -18.89 -12.85
N SER A 694 6.33 -19.11 -13.25
CA SER A 694 5.95 -19.44 -14.64
C SER A 694 6.26 -18.30 -15.59
N HIS A 695 5.91 -17.06 -15.22
CA HIS A 695 6.21 -15.86 -16.00
C HIS A 695 7.72 -15.74 -16.27
N LEU A 696 8.55 -15.94 -15.24
CA LEU A 696 10.00 -15.88 -15.37
C LEU A 696 10.55 -16.95 -16.33
N VAL A 697 10.15 -18.22 -16.19
CA VAL A 697 10.64 -19.27 -17.10
C VAL A 697 10.12 -19.10 -18.53
N HIS A 698 8.89 -18.63 -18.71
CA HIS A 698 8.33 -18.36 -20.04
C HIS A 698 9.05 -17.21 -20.72
N GLN A 699 9.36 -16.15 -19.97
CA GLN A 699 10.14 -15.01 -20.48
C GLN A 699 11.55 -15.44 -20.91
N LEU A 700 12.19 -16.35 -20.17
CA LEU A 700 13.52 -16.87 -20.51
C LEU A 700 13.50 -17.90 -21.65
N GLY A 701 12.35 -18.51 -21.94
CA GLY A 701 12.13 -19.34 -23.13
C GLY A 701 11.75 -20.80 -22.87
N LEU A 702 11.22 -21.13 -21.71
CA LEU A 702 10.49 -22.37 -21.50
C LEU A 702 9.10 -22.27 -22.17
N PRO A 703 8.62 -23.29 -22.90
CA PRO A 703 7.32 -23.24 -23.56
C PRO A 703 6.18 -23.21 -22.54
N ARG A 704 5.06 -22.58 -22.92
CA ARG A 704 3.86 -22.47 -22.07
C ARG A 704 3.17 -23.80 -21.75
N SER A 705 3.55 -24.88 -22.41
CA SER A 705 3.11 -26.24 -22.07
C SER A 705 3.72 -26.74 -20.76
N LEU A 706 4.78 -26.08 -20.26
CA LEU A 706 5.40 -26.35 -18.97
C LEU A 706 5.35 -25.09 -18.10
N GLY A 707 5.17 -25.26 -16.80
CA GLY A 707 5.16 -24.16 -15.84
C GLY A 707 5.08 -24.66 -14.41
N PHE A 708 4.95 -23.72 -13.48
CA PHE A 708 4.83 -24.02 -12.06
C PHE A 708 3.36 -24.11 -11.64
N THR A 709 3.05 -25.01 -10.72
CA THR A 709 1.73 -25.18 -10.10
C THR A 709 1.92 -25.31 -8.58
N ASP A 710 1.00 -24.77 -7.80
CA ASP A 710 1.02 -24.90 -6.35
C ASP A 710 0.85 -26.36 -5.90
N VAL A 711 1.57 -26.72 -4.84
CA VAL A 711 1.42 -27.99 -4.16
C VAL A 711 0.83 -27.73 -2.78
N TYR A 712 -0.51 -27.70 -2.69
CA TYR A 712 -1.23 -27.39 -1.46
C TYR A 712 -1.05 -28.42 -0.34
N SER A 713 -0.78 -29.67 -0.70
CA SER A 713 -0.49 -30.73 0.26
C SER A 713 0.44 -31.75 -0.36
N ILE A 714 1.28 -32.34 0.48
CA ILE A 714 2.14 -33.50 0.14
C ILE A 714 1.64 -34.80 0.80
N ASP A 715 0.53 -34.74 1.53
CA ASP A 715 0.00 -35.87 2.31
C ASP A 715 -1.47 -36.20 1.95
N GLU A 716 -2.25 -35.24 1.41
CA GLU A 716 -3.66 -35.43 1.03
C GLU A 716 -3.80 -35.84 -0.45
N PRO A 717 -4.22 -37.08 -0.78
CA PRO A 717 -4.25 -37.59 -2.16
C PRO A 717 -5.15 -36.79 -3.11
N ASP A 718 -6.29 -36.31 -2.63
CA ASP A 718 -7.23 -35.54 -3.43
C ASP A 718 -6.65 -34.16 -3.80
N LEU A 719 -5.87 -33.53 -2.91
CA LEU A 719 -5.20 -32.25 -3.17
C LEU A 719 -3.97 -32.45 -4.09
N LEU A 720 -3.22 -33.54 -3.90
CA LEU A 720 -2.11 -33.91 -4.79
C LEU A 720 -2.56 -34.20 -6.22
N ALA A 721 -3.79 -34.70 -6.40
CA ALA A 721 -4.35 -35.01 -7.72
C ALA A 721 -4.58 -33.76 -8.60
N PHE A 722 -4.57 -32.55 -8.03
CA PHE A 722 -4.63 -31.29 -8.77
C PHE A 722 -3.30 -30.84 -9.35
N VAL A 723 -2.18 -31.47 -8.97
CA VAL A 723 -0.88 -31.13 -9.57
C VAL A 723 -0.68 -31.96 -10.84
N PRO A 724 -0.50 -31.34 -12.01
CA PRO A 724 -0.23 -32.06 -13.25
C PRO A 724 0.97 -33.01 -13.13
N ARG A 725 0.82 -34.21 -13.68
CA ARG A 725 1.86 -35.25 -13.68
C ARG A 725 2.32 -35.51 -15.12
N PRO A 726 3.62 -35.75 -15.36
CA PRO A 726 4.67 -35.93 -14.36
C PRO A 726 5.20 -34.60 -13.78
N SER A 727 5.52 -34.59 -12.48
CA SER A 727 6.22 -33.47 -11.82
C SER A 727 7.73 -33.61 -12.00
N HIS A 728 8.38 -32.62 -12.61
CA HIS A 728 9.79 -32.68 -13.00
C HIS A 728 10.75 -32.09 -11.98
N ALA A 729 10.33 -31.02 -11.27
CA ALA A 729 11.10 -30.39 -10.21
C ALA A 729 10.17 -29.81 -9.14
N LEU A 730 10.68 -29.66 -7.92
CA LEU A 730 10.02 -28.96 -6.81
C LEU A 730 10.90 -27.80 -6.36
N LEU A 731 10.29 -26.64 -6.13
CA LEU A 731 10.92 -25.52 -5.44
C LEU A 731 10.31 -25.36 -4.06
N LEU A 732 11.13 -25.59 -3.04
CA LEU A 732 10.76 -25.44 -1.64
C LEU A 732 11.33 -24.11 -1.14
N VAL A 733 10.48 -23.26 -0.55
CA VAL A 733 10.90 -22.08 0.21
C VAL A 733 10.57 -22.26 1.69
N PHE A 734 11.49 -21.89 2.57
CA PHE A 734 11.36 -22.04 4.03
C PHE A 734 12.19 -20.99 4.78
N PRO A 735 11.85 -20.65 6.03
CA PRO A 735 12.67 -19.79 6.88
C PRO A 735 13.93 -20.52 7.35
N VAL A 736 15.09 -19.87 7.19
CA VAL A 736 16.40 -20.38 7.59
C VAL A 736 16.48 -20.41 9.11
N SER A 737 16.45 -21.63 9.67
CA SER A 737 16.59 -21.84 11.11
C SER A 737 18.06 -22.15 11.49
N PRO A 738 18.44 -21.93 12.77
CA PRO A 738 19.74 -22.37 13.28
C PRO A 738 19.94 -23.90 13.18
N ALA A 739 18.85 -24.68 13.27
CA ALA A 739 18.90 -26.13 13.15
C ALA A 739 19.26 -26.55 11.72
N TYR A 740 18.61 -25.93 10.73
CA TYR A 740 18.94 -26.12 9.32
C TYR A 740 20.38 -25.74 9.00
N GLU A 741 20.85 -24.54 9.41
CA GLU A 741 22.23 -24.11 9.12
C GLU A 741 23.26 -25.05 9.74
N SER A 742 23.03 -25.49 10.98
CA SER A 742 23.92 -26.45 11.64
C SER A 742 23.96 -27.79 10.90
N ALA A 743 22.80 -28.30 10.46
CA ALA A 743 22.71 -29.55 9.71
C ALA A 743 23.37 -29.45 8.33
N ARG A 744 23.15 -28.33 7.63
CA ARG A 744 23.77 -28.01 6.34
C ARG A 744 25.29 -27.96 6.46
N MET A 745 25.82 -27.18 7.41
CA MET A 745 27.26 -27.06 7.64
C MET A 745 27.88 -28.40 8.01
N ALA A 746 27.21 -29.22 8.83
CA ALA A 746 27.69 -30.55 9.17
C ALA A 746 27.74 -31.47 7.93
N GLU A 747 26.69 -31.48 7.10
CA GLU A 747 26.60 -32.27 5.87
C GLU A 747 27.62 -31.82 4.80
N ASP A 748 27.93 -30.52 4.73
CA ASP A 748 28.89 -29.93 3.78
C ASP A 748 30.35 -30.02 4.26
N SER A 749 30.59 -30.15 5.57
CA SER A 749 31.95 -30.16 6.14
C SER A 749 32.85 -31.27 5.58
N SER A 750 32.27 -32.41 5.26
CA SER A 750 32.97 -33.60 4.75
C SER A 750 33.10 -33.65 3.22
N LYS A 751 32.51 -32.70 2.50
CA LYS A 751 32.45 -32.70 1.03
C LYS A 751 33.43 -31.71 0.41
N PRO A 752 34.09 -32.06 -0.72
CA PRO A 752 34.86 -31.10 -1.51
C PRO A 752 33.94 -30.14 -2.26
N ASP A 753 34.48 -28.99 -2.71
CA ASP A 753 33.76 -28.10 -3.62
C ASP A 753 33.53 -28.78 -4.97
N TYR A 754 32.32 -28.61 -5.49
CA TYR A 754 31.93 -29.17 -6.77
C TYR A 754 32.58 -28.40 -7.92
N THR A 755 33.13 -29.14 -8.89
CA THR A 755 33.85 -28.59 -10.05
C THR A 755 33.34 -29.18 -11.37
N GLY A 756 32.14 -29.76 -11.35
CA GLY A 756 31.51 -30.34 -12.54
C GLY A 756 31.31 -29.30 -13.65
N SER A 757 31.55 -29.74 -14.89
CA SER A 757 31.35 -28.96 -16.10
C SER A 757 31.34 -29.88 -17.33
N GLY A 758 30.83 -29.37 -18.45
CA GLY A 758 30.78 -30.04 -19.74
C GLY A 758 29.59 -31.00 -19.90
N PRO A 759 29.46 -31.61 -21.09
CA PRO A 759 28.29 -32.44 -21.45
C PRO A 759 28.19 -33.76 -20.67
N THR A 760 29.23 -34.13 -19.93
CA THR A 760 29.24 -35.32 -19.06
C THR A 760 28.93 -34.99 -17.60
N GLU A 761 28.66 -33.72 -17.28
CA GLU A 761 28.21 -33.30 -15.95
C GLU A 761 26.86 -33.97 -15.63
N PRO A 762 26.73 -34.70 -14.51
CA PRO A 762 25.48 -35.44 -14.22
C PRO A 762 24.30 -34.51 -13.93
N ILE A 763 24.58 -33.32 -13.39
CA ILE A 763 23.57 -32.31 -13.06
C ILE A 763 24.18 -30.92 -13.17
N THR A 764 23.53 -30.01 -13.89
CA THR A 764 23.95 -28.60 -13.98
C THR A 764 23.60 -27.88 -12.68
N TRP A 765 24.62 -27.48 -11.91
CA TRP A 765 24.47 -26.73 -10.67
C TRP A 765 25.06 -25.31 -10.75
N PHE A 766 24.27 -24.32 -10.34
CA PHE A 766 24.67 -22.92 -10.22
C PHE A 766 25.01 -22.56 -8.77
N LYS A 767 26.20 -21.97 -8.54
CA LYS A 767 26.57 -21.35 -7.26
C LYS A 767 25.87 -20.00 -7.14
N GLN A 768 25.31 -19.70 -5.97
CA GLN A 768 24.76 -18.38 -5.71
C GLN A 768 25.87 -17.41 -5.28
N THR A 769 26.06 -16.34 -6.05
CA THR A 769 26.97 -15.22 -5.75
C THR A 769 26.25 -13.87 -5.73
N ILE A 770 24.99 -13.83 -6.17
CA ILE A 770 24.11 -12.66 -6.12
C ILE A 770 23.27 -12.75 -4.84
N ARG A 771 23.26 -11.69 -4.04
CA ARG A 771 22.47 -11.62 -2.81
C ARG A 771 20.98 -11.66 -3.15
N ASN A 772 20.19 -12.38 -2.35
CA ASN A 772 18.74 -12.55 -2.51
C ASN A 772 18.26 -13.20 -3.83
N ALA A 773 19.17 -13.82 -4.59
CA ALA A 773 18.83 -14.50 -5.85
C ALA A 773 18.46 -15.99 -5.69
N CYS A 774 18.23 -16.49 -4.47
CA CYS A 774 17.98 -17.93 -4.23
C CYS A 774 16.78 -18.47 -5.01
N GLY A 775 15.70 -17.70 -5.18
CA GLY A 775 14.56 -18.07 -6.03
C GLY A 775 14.93 -18.25 -7.50
N LEU A 776 15.72 -17.33 -8.06
CA LEU A 776 16.22 -17.44 -9.45
C LEU A 776 17.15 -18.64 -9.61
N ILE A 777 18.04 -18.87 -8.64
CA ILE A 777 18.96 -20.01 -8.67
C ILE A 777 18.19 -21.33 -8.60
N GLY A 778 17.20 -21.44 -7.70
CA GLY A 778 16.32 -22.61 -7.63
C GLY A 778 15.56 -22.86 -8.93
N LEU A 779 15.00 -21.80 -9.53
CA LEU A 779 14.32 -21.88 -10.82
C LEU A 779 15.25 -22.32 -11.95
N LEU A 780 16.48 -21.77 -12.03
CA LEU A 780 17.48 -22.21 -12.99
C LEU A 780 17.86 -23.68 -12.77
N HIS A 781 18.04 -24.12 -11.52
CA HIS A 781 18.26 -25.54 -11.21
C HIS A 781 17.12 -26.43 -11.70
N ALA A 782 15.87 -25.98 -11.61
CA ALA A 782 14.70 -26.73 -12.09
C ALA A 782 14.65 -26.87 -13.62
N VAL A 783 14.89 -25.77 -14.36
CA VAL A 783 14.75 -25.78 -15.84
C VAL A 783 16.01 -26.24 -16.58
N SER A 784 17.17 -26.20 -15.95
CA SER A 784 18.45 -26.57 -16.58
C SER A 784 18.72 -28.07 -16.57
N ASN A 785 17.86 -28.87 -15.94
CA ASN A 785 18.11 -30.28 -15.66
C ASN A 785 16.91 -31.14 -16.03
N GLY A 786 17.18 -32.41 -16.34
CA GLY A 786 16.14 -33.42 -16.60
C GLY A 786 15.25 -33.08 -17.79
N GLU A 787 13.98 -33.46 -17.69
CA GLU A 787 13.02 -33.30 -18.78
C GLU A 787 12.80 -31.83 -19.21
N PRO A 788 12.63 -30.84 -18.31
CA PRO A 788 12.44 -29.44 -18.71
C PRO A 788 13.54 -28.88 -19.63
N ARG A 789 14.80 -29.29 -19.44
CA ARG A 789 15.94 -28.85 -20.26
C ARG A 789 15.73 -29.15 -21.76
N LYS A 790 15.06 -30.26 -22.08
CA LYS A 790 14.82 -30.72 -23.47
C LYS A 790 13.78 -29.88 -24.20
N HIS A 791 12.95 -29.13 -23.46
CA HIS A 791 11.87 -28.31 -24.01
C HIS A 791 12.26 -26.84 -24.15
N VAL A 792 13.46 -26.43 -23.74
CA VAL A 792 13.92 -25.04 -23.86
C VAL A 792 13.92 -24.59 -25.33
N THR A 793 13.31 -23.43 -25.58
CA THR A 793 13.09 -22.91 -26.94
C THR A 793 14.43 -22.55 -27.60
N PRO A 794 14.74 -23.07 -28.81
CA PRO A 794 15.96 -22.73 -29.52
C PRO A 794 16.09 -21.21 -29.78
N GLY A 795 17.26 -20.64 -29.46
CA GLY A 795 17.55 -19.22 -29.65
C GLY A 795 16.97 -18.30 -28.57
N SER A 796 16.37 -18.84 -27.50
CA SER A 796 15.95 -18.05 -26.35
C SER A 796 17.14 -17.63 -25.47
N ASP A 797 16.87 -16.70 -24.54
CA ASP A 797 17.86 -16.29 -23.54
C ASP A 797 18.29 -17.47 -22.66
N LEU A 798 17.36 -18.35 -22.28
CA LEU A 798 17.65 -19.57 -21.54
C LEU A 798 18.55 -20.54 -22.33
N GLU A 799 18.28 -20.80 -23.61
CA GLU A 799 19.14 -21.67 -24.43
C GLU A 799 20.56 -21.09 -24.54
N THR A 800 20.65 -19.78 -24.79
CA THR A 800 21.95 -19.10 -24.90
C THR A 800 22.73 -19.18 -23.58
N LEU A 801 22.05 -18.97 -22.45
CA LEU A 801 22.62 -19.10 -21.12
C LEU A 801 23.13 -20.52 -20.87
N LEU A 802 22.31 -21.54 -21.13
CA LEU A 802 22.67 -22.94 -20.88
C LEU A 802 23.86 -23.39 -21.74
N ARG A 803 23.89 -22.99 -23.00
CA ARG A 803 25.01 -23.26 -23.91
C ARG A 803 26.32 -22.61 -23.44
N GLN A 804 26.25 -21.40 -22.89
CA GLN A 804 27.41 -20.70 -22.33
C GLN A 804 27.83 -21.26 -20.97
N ALA A 805 26.87 -21.73 -20.16
CA ALA A 805 27.09 -22.28 -18.84
C ALA A 805 27.68 -23.70 -18.85
N GLU A 806 27.36 -24.51 -19.87
CA GLU A 806 27.78 -25.92 -19.99
C GLU A 806 29.30 -26.12 -19.86
N PRO A 807 30.19 -25.40 -20.59
CA PRO A 807 31.63 -25.61 -20.47
C PRO A 807 32.27 -24.98 -19.22
N LEU A 808 31.51 -24.27 -18.38
CA LEU A 808 32.03 -23.52 -17.24
C LEU A 808 31.90 -24.32 -15.94
N ASP A 809 32.93 -24.24 -15.11
CA ASP A 809 32.86 -24.68 -13.71
C ASP A 809 31.91 -23.76 -12.90
N PRO A 810 31.45 -24.18 -11.70
CA PRO A 810 30.39 -23.47 -10.97
C PRO A 810 30.70 -22.01 -10.61
N ILE A 811 31.98 -21.63 -10.43
CA ILE A 811 32.34 -20.24 -10.11
C ILE A 811 32.20 -19.37 -11.36
N ARG A 812 32.78 -19.81 -12.48
CA ARG A 812 32.64 -19.08 -13.76
C ARG A 812 31.21 -19.06 -14.27
N ARG A 813 30.44 -20.11 -13.97
CA ARG A 813 29.00 -20.18 -14.26
C ARG A 813 28.22 -19.17 -13.43
N ALA A 814 28.62 -18.90 -12.19
CA ALA A 814 28.04 -17.85 -11.38
C ALA A 814 28.39 -16.44 -11.88
N ASP A 815 29.61 -16.22 -12.37
CA ASP A 815 30.01 -14.96 -13.03
C ASP A 815 29.14 -14.68 -14.27
N LEU A 816 28.84 -15.72 -15.06
CA LEU A 816 27.92 -15.63 -16.19
C LEU A 816 26.52 -15.16 -15.77
N LEU A 817 25.99 -15.66 -14.64
CA LEU A 817 24.70 -15.19 -14.11
C LEU A 817 24.79 -13.73 -13.63
N TYR A 818 25.90 -13.38 -12.98
CA TYR A 818 26.17 -12.05 -12.43
C TYR A 818 26.17 -10.95 -13.53
N GLU A 819 26.74 -11.27 -14.68
CA GLU A 819 26.90 -10.37 -15.83
C GLU A 819 25.69 -10.35 -16.79
N SER A 820 24.73 -11.27 -16.62
CA SER A 820 23.59 -11.40 -17.53
C SER A 820 22.52 -10.33 -17.31
N SER A 821 22.50 -9.33 -18.18
CA SER A 821 21.46 -8.29 -18.21
C SER A 821 20.07 -8.85 -18.57
N ALA A 822 20.00 -9.88 -19.41
CA ALA A 822 18.74 -10.53 -19.77
C ALA A 822 18.10 -11.23 -18.56
N LEU A 823 18.89 -11.97 -17.78
CA LEU A 823 18.42 -12.58 -16.53
C LEU A 823 18.00 -11.53 -15.51
N GLU A 824 18.81 -10.49 -15.33
CA GLU A 824 18.50 -9.39 -14.41
C GLU A 824 17.19 -8.69 -14.76
N SER A 825 16.96 -8.41 -16.05
CA SER A 825 15.72 -7.79 -16.50
C SER A 825 14.51 -8.70 -16.34
N ALA A 826 14.63 -10.00 -16.68
CA ALA A 826 13.53 -10.95 -16.53
C ALA A 826 13.18 -11.17 -15.05
N HIS A 827 14.21 -11.31 -14.20
CA HIS A 827 14.05 -11.39 -12.75
C HIS A 827 13.34 -10.17 -12.18
N ALA A 828 13.79 -8.96 -12.55
CA ALA A 828 13.20 -7.71 -12.06
C ALA A 828 11.74 -7.51 -12.53
N ASP A 829 11.35 -8.05 -13.69
CA ASP A 829 9.95 -8.05 -14.14
C ASP A 829 9.11 -9.04 -13.32
N ALA A 830 9.61 -10.26 -13.11
CA ALA A 830 8.92 -11.29 -12.33
C ALA A 830 8.74 -10.89 -10.86
N ALA A 831 9.74 -10.28 -10.23
CA ALA A 831 9.68 -9.84 -8.84
C ALA A 831 8.59 -8.79 -8.53
N LYS A 832 8.02 -8.14 -9.56
CA LYS A 832 6.92 -7.17 -9.42
C LYS A 832 5.52 -7.80 -9.44
N ARG A 833 5.42 -9.11 -9.71
CA ARG A 833 4.17 -9.82 -9.95
C ARG A 833 3.70 -10.67 -8.77
N GLY A 834 4.42 -10.65 -7.65
CA GLY A 834 4.02 -11.38 -6.46
C GLY A 834 2.78 -10.77 -5.79
N ASP A 835 2.06 -11.60 -5.02
CA ASP A 835 0.89 -11.18 -4.24
C ASP A 835 1.29 -10.35 -3.00
N THR A 836 2.58 -10.40 -2.63
CA THR A 836 3.15 -9.67 -1.51
C THR A 836 4.10 -8.55 -1.96
N THR A 837 4.23 -7.50 -1.14
CA THR A 837 5.24 -6.46 -1.39
C THR A 837 6.64 -7.06 -1.24
N ALA A 838 7.37 -7.09 -2.35
CA ALA A 838 8.74 -7.60 -2.37
C ALA A 838 9.68 -6.72 -1.49
N PRO A 839 10.55 -7.32 -0.67
CA PRO A 839 11.56 -6.57 0.08
C PRO A 839 12.54 -5.83 -0.84
N ASP A 840 13.24 -4.82 -0.31
CA ASP A 840 14.35 -4.20 -1.02
C ASP A 840 15.38 -5.27 -1.45
N ALA A 841 16.03 -5.06 -2.60
CA ALA A 841 17.07 -5.97 -3.08
C ALA A 841 18.18 -6.19 -2.05
N GLU A 842 18.44 -5.19 -1.20
CA GLU A 842 19.45 -5.23 -0.15
C GLU A 842 18.93 -5.67 1.23
N ALA A 843 17.63 -5.95 1.35
CA ALA A 843 17.04 -6.39 2.61
C ALA A 843 17.61 -7.74 3.06
N ASN A 844 17.74 -7.91 4.38
CA ASN A 844 18.05 -9.22 4.95
C ASN A 844 16.75 -10.04 5.01
N VAL A 845 16.68 -11.10 4.21
CA VAL A 845 15.53 -12.01 4.15
C VAL A 845 15.88 -13.32 4.85
N ASP A 846 14.95 -13.83 5.66
CA ASP A 846 15.09 -15.08 6.40
C ASP A 846 14.61 -16.30 5.62
N LEU A 847 13.95 -16.12 4.47
CA LEU A 847 13.51 -17.21 3.58
C LEU A 847 14.61 -17.66 2.60
N HIS A 848 14.66 -18.96 2.33
CA HIS A 848 15.61 -19.55 1.38
C HIS A 848 14.96 -20.60 0.47
N PHE A 849 15.42 -20.69 -0.77
CA PHE A 849 14.94 -21.62 -1.78
C PHE A 849 15.89 -22.81 -1.94
N VAL A 850 15.31 -24.00 -2.07
CA VAL A 850 16.01 -25.23 -2.46
C VAL A 850 15.23 -25.92 -3.58
N CYS A 851 15.94 -26.34 -4.62
CA CYS A 851 15.36 -27.08 -5.74
C CYS A 851 15.59 -28.59 -5.54
N PHE A 852 14.56 -29.39 -5.78
CA PHE A 852 14.67 -30.83 -5.95
C PHE A 852 14.31 -31.18 -7.39
N VAL A 853 15.14 -31.95 -8.10
CA VAL A 853 14.91 -32.28 -9.51
C VAL A 853 15.33 -33.72 -9.82
N LYS A 854 14.60 -34.35 -10.75
CA LYS A 854 15.00 -35.65 -11.33
C LYS A 854 15.96 -35.41 -12.49
N GLY A 855 17.22 -35.84 -12.33
CA GLY A 855 18.24 -35.75 -13.38
C GLY A 855 17.99 -36.72 -14.54
N ASP A 856 18.68 -36.51 -15.66
CA ASP A 856 18.64 -37.44 -16.81
C ASP A 856 19.27 -38.81 -16.47
N ASP A 857 20.03 -38.88 -15.38
CA ASP A 857 20.55 -40.12 -14.80
C ASP A 857 19.51 -40.91 -13.97
N GLY A 858 18.27 -40.41 -13.90
CA GLY A 858 17.18 -41.01 -13.14
C GLY A 858 17.29 -40.82 -11.63
N ARG A 859 18.23 -40.00 -11.16
CA ARG A 859 18.46 -39.75 -9.74
C ARG A 859 17.75 -38.48 -9.27
N LEU A 860 17.40 -38.46 -7.98
CA LEU A 860 16.90 -37.29 -7.29
C LEU A 860 18.08 -36.43 -6.82
N TRP A 861 18.10 -35.18 -7.22
CA TRP A 861 19.12 -34.20 -6.83
C TRP A 861 18.52 -33.08 -5.98
N GLU A 862 19.16 -32.76 -4.87
CA GLU A 862 18.91 -31.54 -4.08
C GLU A 862 19.95 -30.49 -4.48
N LEU A 863 19.46 -29.35 -4.97
CA LEU A 863 20.23 -28.27 -5.54
C LEU A 863 19.98 -26.98 -4.74
N ASP A 864 21.01 -26.58 -4.00
CA ASP A 864 21.02 -25.38 -3.17
C ASP A 864 22.28 -24.57 -3.53
N GLY A 865 22.10 -23.32 -3.97
CA GLY A 865 23.19 -22.45 -4.42
C GLY A 865 24.17 -22.04 -3.31
N ARG A 866 23.79 -22.18 -2.03
CA ARG A 866 24.65 -21.83 -0.88
C ARG A 866 25.58 -22.96 -0.46
N ARG A 867 25.31 -24.20 -0.86
CA ARG A 867 26.12 -25.38 -0.55
C ARG A 867 27.43 -25.43 -1.34
N LYS A 868 28.28 -26.40 -1.03
CA LYS A 868 29.51 -26.72 -1.79
C LYS A 868 29.24 -27.41 -3.14
N GLY A 869 28.02 -27.89 -3.38
CA GLY A 869 27.65 -28.59 -4.60
C GLY A 869 26.29 -29.28 -4.53
N PRO A 870 25.88 -29.94 -5.63
CA PRO A 870 24.64 -30.71 -5.71
C PRO A 870 24.69 -31.97 -4.83
N LEU A 871 23.56 -32.36 -4.25
CA LEU A 871 23.46 -33.54 -3.40
C LEU A 871 22.58 -34.62 -4.03
N ASP A 872 23.17 -35.80 -4.21
CA ASP A 872 22.48 -37.00 -4.66
C ASP A 872 21.64 -37.60 -3.52
N ARG A 873 20.33 -37.70 -3.74
CA ARG A 873 19.35 -38.22 -2.77
C ARG A 873 18.83 -39.62 -3.15
N GLY A 874 19.40 -40.25 -4.18
CA GLY A 874 19.12 -41.64 -4.55
C GLY A 874 18.43 -41.79 -5.91
N VAL A 875 18.14 -43.04 -6.28
CA VAL A 875 17.56 -43.40 -7.59
C VAL A 875 16.04 -43.37 -7.53
N LEU A 876 15.40 -42.74 -8.52
CA LEU A 876 13.97 -42.82 -8.77
C LEU A 876 13.69 -43.87 -9.85
N GLU A 877 12.69 -44.71 -9.62
CA GLU A 877 12.27 -45.78 -10.53
C GLU A 877 11.56 -45.24 -11.76
N GLU A 878 11.35 -46.12 -12.75
CA GLU A 878 10.60 -45.80 -13.96
C GLU A 878 9.14 -45.52 -13.61
N GLY A 879 8.63 -44.34 -13.98
CA GLY A 879 7.31 -43.85 -13.58
C GLY A 879 7.25 -43.06 -12.27
N GLU A 880 8.33 -43.04 -11.47
CA GLU A 880 8.42 -42.14 -10.32
C GLU A 880 8.81 -40.73 -10.77
N ASP A 881 8.14 -39.73 -10.20
CA ASP A 881 8.45 -38.32 -10.43
C ASP A 881 8.63 -37.58 -9.10
N MET A 882 8.75 -36.27 -9.12
CA MET A 882 9.10 -35.49 -7.92
C MET A 882 8.03 -35.50 -6.81
N LEU A 883 6.79 -35.83 -7.13
CA LEU A 883 5.69 -35.96 -6.19
C LEU A 883 5.34 -37.43 -5.91
N SER A 884 6.22 -38.38 -6.25
CA SER A 884 6.12 -39.76 -5.78
C SER A 884 6.57 -39.87 -4.32
N GLU A 885 6.01 -40.83 -3.57
CA GLU A 885 6.31 -41.05 -2.14
C GLU A 885 7.82 -41.10 -1.84
N LYS A 886 8.57 -41.85 -2.65
CA LYS A 886 10.03 -41.97 -2.51
C LYS A 886 10.77 -40.64 -2.71
N ALA A 887 10.32 -39.82 -3.65
CA ALA A 887 10.90 -38.50 -3.91
C ALA A 887 10.58 -37.52 -2.77
N LEU A 888 9.33 -37.50 -2.29
CA LEU A 888 8.91 -36.69 -1.16
C LEU A 888 9.65 -37.07 0.12
N ASP A 889 9.80 -38.36 0.42
CA ASP A 889 10.50 -38.86 1.59
C ASP A 889 12.00 -38.58 1.57
N ALA A 890 12.63 -38.68 0.39
CA ALA A 890 14.05 -38.39 0.23
C ALA A 890 14.36 -36.87 0.09
N GLY A 891 13.36 -36.07 -0.28
CA GLY A 891 13.45 -34.62 -0.50
C GLY A 891 12.73 -33.80 0.57
N VAL A 892 11.55 -33.27 0.25
CA VAL A 892 10.82 -32.28 1.06
C VAL A 892 10.48 -32.79 2.46
N ARG A 893 9.95 -34.00 2.63
CA ARG A 893 9.59 -34.53 3.96
C ARG A 893 10.81 -34.75 4.83
N ARG A 894 11.99 -35.04 4.26
CA ARG A 894 13.24 -35.10 5.02
C ARG A 894 13.57 -33.74 5.63
N PHE A 895 13.35 -32.66 4.88
CA PHE A 895 13.53 -31.29 5.38
C PHE A 895 12.62 -31.01 6.58
N LEU A 896 11.32 -31.28 6.44
CA LEU A 896 10.33 -31.07 7.50
C LEU A 896 10.62 -31.90 8.76
N LYS A 897 11.06 -33.16 8.58
CA LYS A 897 11.45 -34.04 9.70
C LYS A 897 12.69 -33.51 10.45
N ALA A 898 13.66 -32.92 9.74
CA ALA A 898 14.86 -32.34 10.34
C ALA A 898 14.53 -31.10 11.18
N GLU A 899 13.67 -30.21 10.67
CA GLU A 899 13.20 -29.04 11.41
C GLU A 899 12.36 -29.42 12.64
N ALA A 900 11.45 -30.39 12.51
CA ALA A 900 10.64 -30.89 13.62
C ALA A 900 11.50 -31.49 14.75
N ALA A 901 12.60 -32.16 14.41
CA ALA A 901 13.53 -32.74 15.40
C ALA A 901 14.37 -31.67 16.14
N GLY A 902 14.50 -30.45 15.59
CA GLY A 902 15.25 -29.33 16.17
C GLY A 902 14.57 -28.64 17.37
N GLY A 903 13.33 -29.01 17.72
CA GLY A 903 12.65 -28.61 18.96
C GLY A 903 12.14 -27.15 19.03
N ALA A 904 12.43 -26.33 18.02
CA ALA A 904 12.01 -24.92 17.92
C ALA A 904 11.73 -24.47 16.47
N GLY A 905 11.56 -25.41 15.54
CA GLY A 905 11.49 -25.14 14.10
C GLY A 905 10.21 -24.43 13.68
N ASP A 906 10.36 -23.36 12.91
CA ASP A 906 9.28 -22.73 12.16
C ASP A 906 8.91 -23.64 10.99
N LEU A 907 7.73 -24.28 11.06
CA LEU A 907 7.26 -25.23 10.05
C LEU A 907 6.61 -24.55 8.84
N ARG A 908 6.68 -23.22 8.72
CA ARG A 908 6.19 -22.51 7.54
C ARG A 908 7.05 -22.88 6.34
N PHE A 909 6.44 -23.41 5.29
CA PHE A 909 7.07 -23.60 3.99
C PHE A 909 6.05 -23.36 2.88
N SER A 910 6.52 -23.10 1.68
CA SER A 910 5.72 -23.12 0.45
C SER A 910 6.42 -23.99 -0.59
N LEU A 911 5.64 -24.64 -1.45
CA LEU A 911 6.11 -25.64 -2.40
C LEU A 911 5.39 -25.48 -3.74
N VAL A 912 6.16 -25.31 -4.82
CA VAL A 912 5.64 -25.31 -6.19
C VAL A 912 6.28 -26.43 -7.02
N SER A 913 5.51 -26.97 -7.95
CA SER A 913 5.92 -28.07 -8.84
C SER A 913 6.06 -27.59 -10.28
N LEU A 914 7.21 -27.85 -10.90
CA LEU A 914 7.43 -27.66 -12.33
C LEU A 914 6.94 -28.90 -13.09
N GLY A 915 5.98 -28.71 -14.00
CA GLY A 915 5.41 -29.80 -14.80
C GLY A 915 4.57 -29.27 -15.96
N PRO A 916 3.75 -30.13 -16.60
CA PRO A 916 2.73 -29.68 -17.55
C PRO A 916 1.76 -28.68 -16.91
N LEU A 917 1.20 -27.75 -17.68
CA LEU A 917 0.07 -26.93 -17.22
C LEU A 917 -1.25 -27.50 -17.78
N PHE A 918 -2.35 -27.38 -17.04
CA PHE A 918 -3.68 -27.67 -17.59
C PHE A 918 -4.08 -26.55 -18.56
N ASP A 919 -4.49 -26.92 -19.78
CA ASP A 919 -5.06 -26.00 -20.78
C ASP A 919 -6.43 -25.43 -20.37
#